data_AF-A0AAE4IRT5-F1
#
_entry.id   AF-A0AAE4IRT5-F1
#
_cell.length_a   1.000
_cell.length_b   1.000
_cell.length_c   1.000
_cell.angle_alpha   90.00
_cell.angle_beta   90.00
_cell.angle_gamma   90.00
#
_symmetry.space_group_name_H-M   'P 1'
#
loop_
_entity.id
_entity.type
_entity.pdbx_description
1 polymer ?
#
loop_
_entity_poly.entity_id
_entity_poly.type
_entity_poly.pdbx_seq_one_letter_code
_entity_poly.pdbx_strand_id
1 'polypeptide(L)'
;MKKIYLTIASLIAMFSMGYGQSLDVEYLSTYRTNVFDEGAAEIVVHDSVNQRLIFTNSDDNSVELIDFSDPANLTSFSSIDMSQYGGGVNSVATYDGYFTVAVEADNKQENGSVVFFDGSGNFIAQIEAGALPDMVTFTPDGSKVITANEGEPDDDYTADPDGSITIIDISGGINSVSQSNATTVSMRSFTGTLDSDVRIFGPDTSNLFFDDFETDSLDNVSVYDVYSDKSFYWDNFSGDNFVEVNGFSADTFSLDWLILPKVNLSAYSDAFFSFENTRNFSGGSLDLMISTDYDGSGNPESFTWDTITNQAVWSQGNYTDTTSGDISLSSYLEDEVYIGFRYTAEPGPGNATLWQLDNFHVKAPLDFANNLEPEYVTVSDNSETAYIILQENNALAIVDLTNNTIENIVPLGFKDHSQSGNGLDASDKDDVINITTRPVMGMYQPDAIKYINVNGTGYIISANEGDARDYDAYSEEERIEDISLDPTAFPNAATLQEDTALGRLNITLSLGDTDNDGDYDELYSYGGRSFSVWNASTGALEFDSGDEFEQTIASEDPDNFNSNNDENDSFEKRSDNKGPEPEAAEVAYIQGIPYAMIGLERQGGVMIYDMSNPTSPSLVKYFNNRDFSVMDVENGGVTNDSVGDLGIEDIEYIDASKSPDGKFYIVTSNEISGTVSVFEITGLSTGSEELKENSKWSVYPNPSRDLIRSNRVDNYEIFDLSGRLVKAYSNTNILNISDLNKGTYILKNEADQFKKIVKL
;
A
#
# COMPACT_ATOMS: atom_id res chain seq x y z
N MET A 1 5.63 -29.77 61.78
CA MET A 1 6.83 -29.25 61.10
C MET A 1 7.05 -30.04 59.81
N LYS A 2 6.87 -29.34 58.69
CA LYS A 2 7.30 -29.57 57.29
C LYS A 2 7.56 -31.01 56.82
N LYS A 3 6.70 -31.48 55.90
CA LYS A 3 7.07 -32.41 54.83
C LYS A 3 6.79 -31.73 53.49
N ILE A 4 7.85 -31.51 52.74
CA ILE A 4 7.88 -31.06 51.35
C ILE A 4 7.52 -32.26 50.49
N TYR A 5 6.51 -32.14 49.63
CA TYR A 5 6.25 -33.06 48.53
C TYR A 5 6.79 -32.40 47.27
N LEU A 6 7.84 -32.99 46.69
CA LEU A 6 8.27 -32.72 45.32
C LEU A 6 7.42 -33.64 44.43
N THR A 7 6.52 -33.05 43.64
CA THR A 7 5.75 -33.78 42.63
C THR A 7 6.48 -33.59 41.30
N ILE A 8 7.01 -34.68 40.76
CA ILE A 8 7.50 -34.77 39.39
C ILE A 8 6.24 -34.80 38.50
N ALA A 9 5.96 -33.70 37.80
CA ALA A 9 5.01 -33.68 36.71
C ALA A 9 5.82 -33.85 35.41
N SER A 10 5.67 -35.01 34.79
CA SER A 10 6.24 -35.30 33.48
C SER A 10 5.48 -34.49 32.43
N LEU A 11 6.15 -33.51 31.83
CA LEU A 11 5.71 -32.83 30.61
C LEU A 11 5.72 -33.87 29.48
N ILE A 12 4.55 -34.22 28.96
CA ILE A 12 4.44 -34.85 27.64
C ILE A 12 4.34 -33.68 26.66
N ALA A 13 5.48 -33.26 26.12
CA ALA A 13 5.50 -32.44 24.92
C ALA A 13 5.00 -33.32 23.77
N MET A 14 3.79 -33.05 23.27
CA MET A 14 3.42 -33.51 21.93
C MET A 14 4.24 -32.68 20.96
N PHE A 15 5.35 -33.24 20.47
CA PHE A 15 5.93 -32.78 19.22
C PHE A 15 4.94 -33.18 18.12
N SER A 16 4.20 -32.22 17.57
CA SER A 16 3.68 -32.33 16.22
C SER A 16 4.88 -32.34 15.29
N MET A 17 5.31 -33.52 14.86
CA MET A 17 6.10 -33.62 13.64
C MET A 17 5.18 -33.17 12.50
N GLY A 18 5.29 -31.90 12.11
CA GLY A 18 4.81 -31.44 10.82
C GLY A 18 5.52 -32.29 9.76
N TYR A 19 4.75 -33.07 9.01
CA TYR A 19 5.27 -33.64 7.78
C TYR A 19 5.31 -32.48 6.79
N GLY A 20 6.49 -31.89 6.59
CA GLY A 20 6.67 -30.84 5.60
C GLY A 20 6.26 -31.37 4.23
N GLN A 21 5.25 -30.74 3.62
CA GLN A 21 5.04 -30.86 2.19
C GLN A 21 6.24 -30.19 1.53
N SER A 22 6.95 -30.89 0.64
CA SER A 22 7.92 -30.22 -0.22
C SER A 22 7.13 -29.39 -1.21
N LEU A 23 7.03 -28.08 -1.01
CA LEU A 23 6.51 -27.18 -2.04
C LEU A 23 7.71 -26.71 -2.87
N ASP A 24 7.72 -27.09 -4.14
CA ASP A 24 8.71 -26.59 -5.09
C ASP A 24 8.06 -25.56 -6.02
N VAL A 25 8.91 -24.70 -6.57
CA VAL A 25 8.53 -23.60 -7.45
C VAL A 25 9.51 -23.63 -8.59
N GLU A 26 9.01 -23.75 -9.81
CA GLU A 26 9.80 -23.87 -11.03
C GLU A 26 9.45 -22.72 -11.97
N TYR A 27 10.45 -21.93 -12.35
CA TYR A 27 10.29 -20.91 -13.40
C TYR A 27 9.78 -21.54 -14.70
N LEU A 28 8.78 -20.91 -15.33
CA LEU A 28 8.18 -21.42 -16.55
C LEU A 28 8.36 -20.45 -17.73
N SER A 29 7.90 -19.21 -17.60
CA SER A 29 7.96 -18.22 -18.67
C SER A 29 7.87 -16.79 -18.12
N THR A 30 8.14 -15.81 -18.98
CA THR A 30 8.02 -14.39 -18.67
C THR A 30 7.58 -13.62 -19.91
N TYR A 31 6.63 -12.71 -19.74
CA TYR A 31 6.30 -11.66 -20.70
C TYR A 31 7.08 -10.38 -20.37
N ARG A 32 7.46 -9.59 -21.39
CA ARG A 32 8.26 -8.37 -21.24
C ARG A 32 7.63 -7.23 -22.03
N THR A 33 7.50 -6.07 -21.41
CA THR A 33 7.09 -4.82 -22.08
C THR A 33 8.23 -4.24 -22.92
N ASN A 34 9.48 -4.53 -22.54
CA ASN A 34 10.71 -3.91 -23.05
C ASN A 34 10.87 -2.45 -22.59
N VAL A 35 10.31 -2.12 -21.44
CA VAL A 35 10.53 -0.88 -20.71
C VAL A 35 11.25 -1.25 -19.41
N PHE A 36 12.13 -0.36 -18.94
CA PHE A 36 12.88 -0.53 -17.71
C PHE A 36 12.68 0.71 -16.84
N ASP A 37 12.29 0.51 -15.58
CA ASP A 37 12.24 1.55 -14.54
C ASP A 37 11.28 2.72 -14.85
N GLU A 38 10.06 2.39 -15.30
CA GLU A 38 9.02 3.40 -15.66
C GLU A 38 7.59 2.96 -15.28
N GLY A 39 7.36 2.02 -14.34
CA GLY A 39 5.97 1.62 -14.01
C GLY A 39 5.32 0.62 -14.99
N ALA A 40 6.09 -0.10 -15.80
CA ALA A 40 5.52 -0.78 -16.97
C ALA A 40 4.79 -2.10 -16.68
N ALA A 41 4.85 -2.63 -15.45
CA ALA A 41 4.08 -3.81 -15.03
C ALA A 41 3.92 -3.85 -13.50
N GLU A 42 2.79 -3.35 -12.99
CA GLU A 42 2.57 -3.18 -11.54
C GLU A 42 1.57 -4.18 -10.96
N ILE A 43 0.28 -4.09 -11.32
CA ILE A 43 -0.76 -4.97 -10.76
C ILE A 43 -1.15 -6.04 -11.78
N VAL A 44 -1.18 -7.33 -11.40
CA VAL A 44 -1.49 -8.44 -12.31
C VAL A 44 -2.60 -9.33 -11.78
N VAL A 45 -3.59 -9.64 -12.63
CA VAL A 45 -4.70 -10.52 -12.28
C VAL A 45 -4.97 -11.59 -13.32
N HIS A 46 -5.57 -12.70 -12.89
CA HIS A 46 -5.92 -13.81 -13.78
C HIS A 46 -7.43 -13.99 -13.99
N ASP A 47 -7.88 -13.72 -15.22
CA ASP A 47 -9.23 -14.05 -15.67
C ASP A 47 -9.33 -15.52 -16.05
N SER A 48 -9.78 -16.34 -15.09
CA SER A 48 -9.97 -17.78 -15.28
C SER A 48 -11.05 -18.18 -16.30
N VAL A 49 -11.98 -17.29 -16.67
CA VAL A 49 -13.03 -17.61 -17.64
C VAL A 49 -12.46 -17.55 -19.05
N ASN A 50 -11.66 -16.52 -19.33
CA ASN A 50 -11.07 -16.30 -20.65
C ASN A 50 -9.61 -16.81 -20.75
N GLN A 51 -9.01 -17.26 -19.65
CA GLN A 51 -7.61 -17.68 -19.53
C GLN A 51 -6.66 -16.57 -19.98
N ARG A 52 -6.69 -15.46 -19.24
CA ARG A 52 -5.91 -14.26 -19.53
C ARG A 52 -5.20 -13.77 -18.28
N LEU A 53 -3.98 -13.28 -18.45
CA LEU A 53 -3.38 -12.36 -17.48
C LEU A 53 -3.68 -10.95 -17.96
N ILE A 54 -4.02 -10.07 -17.02
CA ILE A 54 -4.32 -8.66 -17.26
C ILE A 54 -3.45 -7.88 -16.29
N PHE A 55 -2.70 -6.90 -16.78
CA PHE A 55 -1.87 -6.08 -15.90
C PHE A 55 -1.85 -4.60 -16.30
N THR A 56 -1.58 -3.74 -15.32
CA THR A 56 -1.43 -2.29 -15.49
C THR A 56 -0.02 -1.94 -15.99
N ASN A 57 0.05 -0.99 -16.92
CA ASN A 57 1.28 -0.41 -17.42
C ASN A 57 1.13 1.11 -17.34
N SER A 58 1.71 1.70 -16.29
CA SER A 58 1.59 3.12 -15.97
C SER A 58 2.43 4.01 -16.90
N ASP A 59 3.58 3.55 -17.39
CA ASP A 59 4.39 4.24 -18.43
C ASP A 59 3.54 4.66 -19.64
N ASP A 60 2.77 3.71 -20.18
CA ASP A 60 1.95 3.91 -21.36
C ASP A 60 0.50 4.34 -21.03
N ASN A 61 0.13 4.46 -19.76
CA ASN A 61 -1.26 4.59 -19.27
C ASN A 61 -2.20 3.60 -19.99
N SER A 62 -1.92 2.30 -19.79
CA SER A 62 -2.59 1.23 -20.54
C SER A 62 -2.79 -0.04 -19.72
N VAL A 63 -3.72 -0.89 -20.18
CA VAL A 63 -3.91 -2.24 -19.64
C VAL A 63 -3.60 -3.28 -20.70
N GLU A 64 -2.66 -4.17 -20.38
CA GLU A 64 -2.18 -5.24 -21.25
C GLU A 64 -2.94 -6.54 -21.01
N LEU A 65 -3.32 -7.23 -22.11
CA LEU A 65 -4.02 -8.51 -22.07
C LEU A 65 -3.16 -9.61 -22.69
N ILE A 66 -2.73 -10.55 -21.85
CA ILE A 66 -1.87 -11.68 -22.21
C ILE A 66 -2.70 -12.96 -22.32
N ASP A 67 -2.50 -13.73 -23.39
CA ASP A 67 -3.05 -15.07 -23.53
C ASP A 67 -2.36 -16.03 -22.54
N PHE A 68 -3.13 -16.57 -21.60
CA PHE A 68 -2.64 -17.53 -20.60
C PHE A 68 -3.08 -18.96 -20.90
N SER A 69 -3.63 -19.26 -22.08
CA SER A 69 -4.06 -20.62 -22.44
C SER A 69 -2.91 -21.63 -22.57
N ASP A 70 -1.67 -21.13 -22.74
CA ASP A 70 -0.43 -21.89 -22.62
C ASP A 70 0.55 -21.12 -21.70
N PRO A 71 0.58 -21.42 -20.39
CA PRO A 71 1.41 -20.70 -19.41
C PRO A 71 2.92 -20.75 -19.69
N ALA A 72 3.38 -21.65 -20.58
CA ALA A 72 4.77 -21.71 -21.00
C ALA A 72 5.11 -20.77 -22.16
N ASN A 73 4.12 -20.16 -22.81
CA ASN A 73 4.28 -19.33 -24.00
C ASN A 73 3.32 -18.13 -23.96
N LEU A 74 3.63 -17.14 -23.12
CA LEU A 74 2.84 -15.92 -22.99
C LEU A 74 2.91 -15.06 -24.25
N THR A 75 1.76 -14.53 -24.68
CA THR A 75 1.69 -13.57 -25.78
C THR A 75 0.65 -12.49 -25.50
N SER A 76 1.04 -11.22 -25.60
CA SER A 76 0.07 -10.12 -25.65
C SER A 76 -0.75 -10.22 -26.95
N PHE A 77 -2.06 -10.00 -26.83
CA PHE A 77 -2.96 -9.93 -27.98
C PHE A 77 -3.76 -8.63 -28.03
N SER A 78 -3.73 -7.83 -26.96
CA SER A 78 -4.39 -6.53 -26.88
C SER A 78 -3.71 -5.66 -25.83
N SER A 79 -3.65 -4.37 -26.11
CA SER A 79 -3.30 -3.29 -25.20
C SER A 79 -4.43 -2.26 -25.27
N ILE A 80 -4.96 -1.86 -24.12
CA ILE A 80 -6.08 -0.93 -24.02
C ILE A 80 -5.53 0.41 -23.57
N ASP A 81 -5.63 1.41 -24.44
CA ASP A 81 -5.27 2.79 -24.16
C ASP A 81 -6.29 3.42 -23.18
N MET A 82 -5.80 3.81 -22.01
CA MET A 82 -6.60 4.33 -20.90
C MET A 82 -6.62 5.86 -20.82
N SER A 83 -5.86 6.57 -21.65
CA SER A 83 -5.81 8.05 -21.69
C SER A 83 -7.14 8.74 -21.94
N GLN A 84 -8.12 8.02 -22.49
CA GLN A 84 -9.49 8.54 -22.68
C GLN A 84 -10.33 8.49 -21.39
N TYR A 85 -9.86 7.81 -20.35
CA TYR A 85 -10.57 7.59 -19.09
C TYR A 85 -9.94 8.34 -17.91
N GLY A 86 -8.66 8.73 -17.99
CA GLY A 86 -7.96 9.50 -16.95
C GLY A 86 -6.44 9.57 -17.18
N GLY A 87 -5.72 10.04 -16.16
CA GLY A 87 -4.29 10.39 -16.20
C GLY A 87 -3.34 9.19 -16.11
N GLY A 88 -3.72 8.16 -15.37
CA GLY A 88 -2.90 6.98 -15.08
C GLY A 88 -3.73 5.77 -14.61
N VAL A 89 -3.13 4.58 -14.61
CA VAL A 89 -3.78 3.31 -14.22
C VAL A 89 -3.10 2.71 -12.99
N ASN A 90 -3.80 2.67 -11.86
CA ASN A 90 -3.14 2.29 -10.61
C ASN A 90 -3.40 0.81 -10.27
N SER A 91 -4.58 0.29 -10.61
CA SER A 91 -4.92 -1.09 -10.25
C SER A 91 -5.93 -1.73 -11.19
N VAL A 92 -5.90 -3.06 -11.25
CA VAL A 92 -6.84 -3.89 -12.01
C VAL A 92 -7.36 -5.06 -11.19
N ALA A 93 -8.65 -5.37 -11.34
CA ALA A 93 -9.26 -6.55 -10.73
C ALA A 93 -10.15 -7.30 -11.71
N THR A 94 -10.36 -8.60 -11.49
CA THR A 94 -11.22 -9.43 -12.35
C THR A 94 -12.23 -10.26 -11.57
N TYR A 95 -13.42 -10.43 -12.15
CA TYR A 95 -14.45 -11.32 -11.66
C TYR A 95 -15.35 -11.84 -12.79
N ASP A 96 -15.56 -13.16 -12.84
CA ASP A 96 -16.48 -13.86 -13.76
C ASP A 96 -16.34 -13.46 -15.25
N GLY A 97 -15.10 -13.29 -15.73
CA GLY A 97 -14.81 -12.95 -17.13
C GLY A 97 -14.96 -11.47 -17.49
N TYR A 98 -15.05 -10.61 -16.49
CA TYR A 98 -14.97 -9.15 -16.60
C TYR A 98 -13.75 -8.66 -15.83
N PHE A 99 -13.29 -7.45 -16.14
CA PHE A 99 -12.30 -6.77 -15.32
C PHE A 99 -12.64 -5.30 -15.18
N THR A 100 -12.06 -4.68 -14.16
CA THR A 100 -12.22 -3.26 -13.87
C THR A 100 -10.88 -2.66 -13.50
N VAL A 101 -10.71 -1.37 -13.79
CA VAL A 101 -9.45 -0.65 -13.63
C VAL A 101 -9.70 0.59 -12.77
N ALA A 102 -8.85 0.83 -11.77
CA ALA A 102 -8.77 2.09 -11.05
C ALA A 102 -7.93 3.07 -11.87
N VAL A 103 -8.46 4.27 -12.10
CA VAL A 103 -7.86 5.26 -13.00
C VAL A 103 -7.89 6.61 -12.33
N GLU A 104 -6.73 7.21 -12.11
CA GLU A 104 -6.60 8.57 -11.58
C GLU A 104 -7.05 9.63 -12.61
N ALA A 105 -7.40 10.82 -12.13
CA ALA A 105 -7.67 11.96 -13.02
C ALA A 105 -6.34 12.56 -13.53
N ASP A 106 -6.38 13.34 -14.62
CA ASP A 106 -5.20 14.06 -15.13
C ASP A 106 -4.56 14.99 -14.08
N ASN A 107 -5.39 15.49 -13.17
CA ASN A 107 -4.97 16.11 -11.91
C ASN A 107 -5.29 15.12 -10.80
N LYS A 108 -4.27 14.56 -10.14
CA LYS A 108 -4.44 13.51 -9.11
C LYS A 108 -5.34 13.92 -7.95
N GLN A 109 -5.37 15.22 -7.63
CA GLN A 109 -6.19 15.76 -6.55
C GLN A 109 -7.69 15.83 -6.91
N GLU A 110 -8.08 15.59 -8.17
CA GLU A 110 -9.47 15.50 -8.62
C GLU A 110 -10.00 14.06 -8.60
N ASN A 111 -11.32 13.91 -8.58
CA ASN A 111 -11.97 12.59 -8.62
C ASN A 111 -11.55 11.78 -9.85
N GLY A 112 -11.01 10.58 -9.62
CA GLY A 112 -10.73 9.59 -10.66
C GLY A 112 -11.94 8.73 -11.02
N SER A 113 -11.70 7.54 -11.55
CA SER A 113 -12.76 6.63 -11.97
C SER A 113 -12.42 5.15 -11.86
N VAL A 114 -13.47 4.34 -11.76
CA VAL A 114 -13.42 2.89 -11.94
C VAL A 114 -14.03 2.54 -13.30
N VAL A 115 -13.23 1.95 -14.19
CA VAL A 115 -13.60 1.65 -15.58
C VAL A 115 -13.81 0.15 -15.77
N PHE A 116 -14.99 -0.23 -16.25
CA PHE A 116 -15.40 -1.63 -16.44
C PHE A 116 -15.24 -2.07 -17.88
N PHE A 117 -14.72 -3.29 -18.06
CA PHE A 117 -14.55 -3.94 -19.35
C PHE A 117 -15.10 -5.37 -19.35
N ASP A 118 -15.56 -5.84 -20.51
CA ASP A 118 -15.70 -7.28 -20.73
C ASP A 118 -14.32 -7.93 -20.85
N GLY A 119 -14.22 -9.25 -20.69
CA GLY A 119 -12.92 -9.91 -20.74
C GLY A 119 -12.15 -9.70 -22.04
N SER A 120 -12.82 -9.33 -23.16
CA SER A 120 -12.16 -9.06 -24.44
C SER A 120 -11.63 -7.63 -24.55
N GLY A 121 -11.74 -6.82 -23.49
CA GLY A 121 -11.30 -5.43 -23.46
C GLY A 121 -12.31 -4.44 -24.02
N ASN A 122 -13.58 -4.82 -24.21
CA ASN A 122 -14.59 -3.84 -24.65
C ASN A 122 -15.12 -3.07 -23.45
N PHE A 123 -15.11 -1.74 -23.55
CA PHE A 123 -15.67 -0.83 -22.55
C PHE A 123 -17.15 -1.12 -22.25
N ILE A 124 -17.50 -1.09 -20.96
CA ILE A 124 -18.87 -1.25 -20.45
C ILE A 124 -19.36 0.05 -19.81
N ALA A 125 -18.62 0.55 -18.83
CA ALA A 125 -19.00 1.72 -18.03
C ALA A 125 -17.77 2.38 -17.41
N GLN A 126 -17.91 3.66 -17.08
CA GLN A 126 -16.97 4.43 -16.26
C GLN A 126 -17.77 5.03 -15.12
N ILE A 127 -17.29 4.83 -13.90
CA ILE A 127 -17.94 5.26 -12.67
C ILE A 127 -16.97 6.20 -11.96
N GLU A 128 -17.38 7.43 -11.69
CA GLU A 128 -16.57 8.39 -10.92
C GLU A 128 -16.34 7.84 -9.50
N ALA A 129 -15.08 7.91 -9.06
CA ALA A 129 -14.58 7.48 -7.77
C ALA A 129 -14.05 8.70 -6.97
N GLY A 130 -13.35 8.47 -5.86
CA GLY A 130 -12.67 9.55 -5.12
C GLY A 130 -11.41 10.05 -5.83
N ALA A 131 -10.69 10.99 -5.21
CA ALA A 131 -9.38 11.43 -5.70
C ALA A 131 -8.35 10.31 -5.56
N LEU A 132 -7.50 10.16 -6.57
CA LEU A 132 -6.50 9.10 -6.69
C LEU A 132 -7.00 7.69 -6.33
N PRO A 133 -7.89 7.06 -7.13
CA PRO A 133 -8.28 5.67 -6.94
C PRO A 133 -7.07 4.77 -7.16
N ASP A 134 -6.50 4.30 -6.07
CA ASP A 134 -5.24 3.57 -6.08
C ASP A 134 -5.51 2.07 -6.33
N MET A 135 -6.10 1.38 -5.35
CA MET A 135 -6.42 -0.04 -5.48
C MET A 135 -7.90 -0.33 -5.77
N VAL A 136 -8.18 -1.29 -6.65
CA VAL A 136 -9.55 -1.82 -6.89
C VAL A 136 -9.66 -3.32 -6.66
N THR A 137 -10.79 -3.78 -6.10
CA THR A 137 -11.07 -5.20 -5.91
C THR A 137 -12.56 -5.55 -5.98
N PHE A 138 -12.87 -6.83 -6.18
CA PHE A 138 -14.23 -7.37 -6.10
C PHE A 138 -14.49 -8.01 -4.74
N THR A 139 -15.72 -7.90 -4.25
CA THR A 139 -16.13 -8.76 -3.12
C THR A 139 -16.13 -10.23 -3.55
N PRO A 140 -15.81 -11.18 -2.64
CA PRO A 140 -15.76 -12.61 -2.97
C PRO A 140 -17.06 -13.18 -3.59
N ASP A 141 -18.21 -12.59 -3.26
CA ASP A 141 -19.51 -12.97 -3.83
C ASP A 141 -19.84 -12.31 -5.18
N GLY A 142 -19.00 -11.39 -5.65
CA GLY A 142 -19.16 -10.63 -6.90
C GLY A 142 -20.30 -9.62 -6.87
N SER A 143 -20.77 -9.22 -5.69
CA SER A 143 -21.87 -8.27 -5.56
C SER A 143 -21.42 -6.81 -5.57
N LYS A 144 -20.15 -6.52 -5.27
CA LYS A 144 -19.60 -5.15 -5.25
C LYS A 144 -18.20 -5.08 -5.83
N VAL A 145 -17.85 -3.90 -6.32
CA VAL A 145 -16.48 -3.43 -6.52
C VAL A 145 -16.17 -2.40 -5.44
N ILE A 146 -14.94 -2.43 -4.92
CA ILE A 146 -14.46 -1.51 -3.90
C ILE A 146 -13.16 -0.93 -4.42
N THR A 147 -12.99 0.38 -4.29
CA THR A 147 -11.72 1.06 -4.53
C THR A 147 -11.34 1.87 -3.31
N ALA A 148 -10.08 1.76 -2.91
CA ALA A 148 -9.45 2.76 -2.06
C ALA A 148 -9.17 3.97 -2.94
N ASN A 149 -9.41 5.17 -2.41
CA ASN A 149 -9.04 6.41 -3.08
C ASN A 149 -8.18 7.20 -2.10
N GLU A 150 -6.89 7.23 -2.38
CA GLU A 150 -5.84 7.67 -1.47
C GLU A 150 -6.05 9.13 -1.06
N GLY A 151 -6.28 9.99 -2.04
CA GLY A 151 -6.47 11.41 -1.81
C GLY A 151 -5.18 12.13 -1.39
N GLU A 152 -4.04 11.76 -1.97
CA GLU A 152 -2.75 12.37 -1.67
C GLU A 152 -2.69 13.89 -2.01
N PRO A 153 -1.89 14.67 -1.28
CA PRO A 153 -1.63 16.07 -1.61
C PRO A 153 -0.81 16.23 -2.90
N ASP A 154 -0.85 17.42 -3.50
CA ASP A 154 0.13 17.81 -4.52
C ASP A 154 1.50 18.11 -3.89
N ASP A 155 2.56 18.15 -4.71
CA ASP A 155 3.95 18.38 -4.26
C ASP A 155 4.12 19.65 -3.40
N ASP A 156 3.39 20.71 -3.74
CA ASP A 156 3.42 21.99 -3.05
C ASP A 156 2.44 22.05 -1.84
N TYR A 157 1.71 20.97 -1.55
CA TYR A 157 0.65 20.86 -0.53
C TYR A 157 -0.46 21.92 -0.70
N THR A 158 -0.65 22.51 -1.87
CA THR A 158 -1.68 23.52 -2.14
C THR A 158 -3.09 22.92 -2.31
N ALA A 159 -3.18 21.63 -2.63
CA ALA A 159 -4.40 20.86 -2.70
C ALA A 159 -4.21 19.49 -2.04
N ASP A 160 -5.03 19.20 -1.04
CA ASP A 160 -4.97 18.01 -0.18
C ASP A 160 -6.41 17.47 -0.02
N PRO A 161 -6.87 16.60 -0.93
CA PRO A 161 -8.25 16.10 -0.93
C PRO A 161 -8.51 15.08 0.19
N ASP A 162 -9.78 14.80 0.45
CA ASP A 162 -10.14 13.75 1.41
C ASP A 162 -9.83 12.36 0.83
N GLY A 163 -9.07 11.55 1.57
CA GLY A 163 -9.05 10.10 1.37
C GLY A 163 -10.45 9.49 1.55
N SER A 164 -10.76 8.47 0.75
CA SER A 164 -12.11 7.89 0.70
C SER A 164 -12.15 6.46 0.16
N ILE A 165 -13.33 5.84 0.21
CA ILE A 165 -13.56 4.51 -0.34
C ILE A 165 -14.80 4.56 -1.24
N THR A 166 -14.68 4.15 -2.50
CA THR A 166 -15.82 4.06 -3.41
C THR A 166 -16.31 2.61 -3.52
N ILE A 167 -17.59 2.40 -3.18
CA ILE A 167 -18.25 1.10 -3.18
C ILE A 167 -19.31 1.09 -4.29
N ILE A 168 -19.19 0.18 -5.24
CA ILE A 168 -20.06 0.09 -6.42
C ILE A 168 -20.88 -1.21 -6.35
N ASP A 169 -22.19 -1.11 -6.18
CA ASP A 169 -23.09 -2.28 -6.18
C ASP A 169 -23.33 -2.80 -7.61
N ILE A 170 -22.78 -3.97 -7.89
CA ILE A 170 -22.90 -4.68 -9.18
C ILE A 170 -23.81 -5.91 -9.09
N SER A 171 -24.59 -6.08 -8.02
CA SER A 171 -25.52 -7.20 -7.86
C SER A 171 -26.61 -7.28 -8.94
N GLY A 172 -26.88 -6.15 -9.61
CA GLY A 172 -27.74 -6.07 -10.81
C GLY A 172 -27.09 -6.61 -12.10
N GLY A 173 -25.79 -6.90 -12.06
CA GLY A 173 -24.95 -7.31 -13.18
C GLY A 173 -24.14 -6.14 -13.76
N ILE A 174 -22.86 -6.41 -14.06
CA ILE A 174 -21.86 -5.42 -14.54
C ILE A 174 -22.34 -4.66 -15.78
N ASN A 175 -22.99 -5.32 -16.74
CA ASN A 175 -23.51 -4.68 -17.96
C ASN A 175 -24.58 -3.59 -17.74
N SER A 176 -25.08 -3.43 -16.51
CA SER A 176 -26.07 -2.43 -16.15
C SER A 176 -25.59 -1.41 -15.12
N VAL A 177 -24.31 -1.47 -14.75
CA VAL A 177 -23.71 -0.56 -13.76
C VAL A 177 -23.74 0.88 -14.28
N SER A 178 -23.94 1.82 -13.37
CA SER A 178 -24.04 3.26 -13.63
C SER A 178 -23.63 4.03 -12.38
N GLN A 179 -23.43 5.35 -12.48
CA GLN A 179 -23.06 6.17 -11.33
C GLN A 179 -24.02 6.03 -10.13
N SER A 180 -25.30 5.74 -10.38
CA SER A 180 -26.29 5.53 -9.32
C SER A 180 -26.05 4.30 -8.44
N ASN A 181 -25.12 3.43 -8.83
CA ASN A 181 -24.69 2.24 -8.09
C ASN A 181 -23.53 2.53 -7.13
N ALA A 182 -22.84 3.67 -7.29
CA ALA A 182 -21.67 4.03 -6.51
C ALA A 182 -22.06 4.77 -5.22
N THR A 183 -21.30 4.51 -4.16
CA THR A 183 -21.32 5.26 -2.91
C THR A 183 -19.87 5.55 -2.52
N THR A 184 -19.49 6.82 -2.47
CA THR A 184 -18.18 7.24 -1.94
C THR A 184 -18.32 7.56 -0.45
N VAL A 185 -17.50 6.89 0.36
CA VAL A 185 -17.44 7.02 1.81
C VAL A 185 -16.14 7.76 2.14
N SER A 186 -16.22 9.07 2.43
CA SER A 186 -15.06 9.85 2.88
C SER A 186 -14.59 9.37 4.26
N MET A 187 -13.28 9.43 4.51
CA MET A 187 -12.69 9.15 5.82
C MET A 187 -13.24 10.06 6.93
N ARG A 188 -13.74 11.27 6.57
CA ARG A 188 -14.47 12.17 7.49
C ARG A 188 -15.75 11.57 8.06
N SER A 189 -16.32 10.58 7.39
CA SER A 189 -17.56 9.95 7.86
C SER A 189 -17.35 9.07 9.10
N PHE A 190 -16.09 8.79 9.48
CA PHE A 190 -15.79 8.10 10.72
C PHE A 190 -16.24 8.92 11.93
N THR A 191 -17.18 8.37 12.69
CA THR A 191 -17.76 9.04 13.88
C THR A 191 -17.24 8.46 15.20
N GLY A 192 -16.34 7.48 15.13
CA GLY A 192 -15.67 6.92 16.30
C GLY A 192 -14.65 7.90 16.90
N THR A 193 -14.03 7.48 18.00
CA THR A 193 -12.87 8.19 18.54
C THR A 193 -11.64 7.59 17.89
N LEU A 194 -10.89 8.40 17.14
CA LEU A 194 -9.61 7.97 16.58
C LEU A 194 -8.64 7.66 17.73
N ASP A 195 -7.96 6.53 17.65
CA ASP A 195 -6.93 6.17 18.62
C ASP A 195 -5.75 7.14 18.49
N SER A 196 -5.15 7.54 19.61
CA SER A 196 -4.03 8.50 19.61
C SER A 196 -2.77 7.94 18.98
N ASP A 197 -2.68 6.62 18.82
CA ASP A 197 -1.53 5.94 18.23
C ASP A 197 -1.66 5.85 16.69
N VAL A 198 -2.76 6.31 16.09
CA VAL A 198 -2.86 6.52 14.63
C VAL A 198 -2.06 7.77 14.27
N ARG A 199 -1.12 7.67 13.34
CA ARG A 199 -0.27 8.80 12.94
C ARG A 199 -1.10 9.81 12.16
N ILE A 200 -1.14 11.06 12.63
CA ILE A 200 -1.69 12.21 11.92
C ILE A 200 -0.59 13.27 11.89
N PHE A 201 -0.06 13.56 10.71
CA PHE A 201 1.16 14.35 10.54
C PHE A 201 1.21 15.03 9.16
N GLY A 202 2.00 16.08 9.00
CA GLY A 202 2.03 16.89 7.78
C GLY A 202 2.31 18.35 8.12
N PRO A 203 2.14 19.28 7.16
CA PRO A 203 2.21 20.71 7.45
C PRO A 203 1.16 21.12 8.49
N ASP A 204 1.46 22.18 9.27
CA ASP A 204 0.59 22.68 10.36
C ASP A 204 -0.85 23.06 9.90
N THR A 205 -1.08 23.22 8.59
CA THR A 205 -2.37 23.63 7.99
C THR A 205 -2.65 22.91 6.67
N SER A 206 -3.89 22.45 6.46
CA SER A 206 -4.42 22.01 5.16
C SER A 206 -4.80 23.21 4.29
N ASN A 207 -4.48 23.13 2.99
CA ASN A 207 -4.82 24.15 2.00
C ASN A 207 -6.13 23.78 1.30
N LEU A 208 -7.14 24.65 1.42
CA LEU A 208 -8.50 24.40 0.91
C LEU A 208 -8.78 25.13 -0.41
N PHE A 209 -8.01 26.20 -0.67
CA PHE A 209 -8.02 26.95 -1.92
C PHE A 209 -6.77 27.82 -1.97
N PHE A 210 -6.03 27.78 -3.07
CA PHE A 210 -4.94 28.70 -3.34
C PHE A 210 -5.02 29.22 -4.79
N ASP A 211 -4.80 30.52 -4.99
CA ASP A 211 -4.66 31.12 -6.32
C ASP A 211 -3.74 32.35 -6.24
N ASP A 212 -2.60 32.28 -6.93
CA ASP A 212 -1.61 33.35 -7.10
C ASP A 212 -1.74 34.08 -8.45
N PHE A 213 -2.73 33.71 -9.26
CA PHE A 213 -3.02 34.30 -10.57
C PHE A 213 -1.88 34.23 -11.60
N GLU A 214 -0.87 33.38 -11.41
CA GLU A 214 0.28 33.25 -12.30
C GLU A 214 -0.06 32.55 -13.64
N THR A 215 -1.28 32.03 -13.77
CA THR A 215 -1.79 31.33 -14.96
C THR A 215 -2.33 32.25 -16.07
N ASP A 216 -2.07 33.56 -15.99
CA ASP A 216 -2.57 34.58 -16.93
C ASP A 216 -4.12 34.61 -17.10
N SER A 217 -4.88 34.16 -16.08
CA SER A 217 -6.34 33.99 -16.17
C SER A 217 -7.08 34.29 -14.85
N LEU A 218 -8.42 34.29 -14.89
CA LEU A 218 -9.29 34.31 -13.70
C LEU A 218 -10.13 33.04 -13.62
N ASP A 219 -9.63 31.93 -14.18
CA ASP A 219 -10.46 30.74 -14.43
C ASP A 219 -10.95 30.06 -13.13
N ASN A 220 -10.24 30.26 -12.02
CA ASN A 220 -10.55 29.70 -10.71
C ASN A 220 -11.50 30.57 -9.87
N VAL A 221 -11.86 31.78 -10.33
CA VAL A 221 -12.73 32.72 -9.60
C VAL A 221 -13.85 33.26 -10.50
N SER A 222 -14.98 33.61 -9.89
CA SER A 222 -16.15 34.14 -10.61
C SER A 222 -16.21 35.66 -10.55
N VAL A 223 -16.29 36.31 -11.70
CA VAL A 223 -16.52 37.77 -11.81
C VAL A 223 -17.98 38.04 -12.18
N TYR A 224 -18.64 38.94 -11.43
CA TYR A 224 -20.01 39.36 -11.71
C TYR A 224 -20.13 40.90 -11.70
N ASP A 225 -20.46 41.47 -12.85
CA ASP A 225 -20.84 42.88 -13.00
C ASP A 225 -22.36 43.05 -12.85
N VAL A 226 -22.78 43.98 -11.99
CA VAL A 226 -24.19 44.31 -11.79
C VAL A 226 -24.66 45.48 -12.67
N TYR A 227 -23.81 46.49 -12.92
CA TYR A 227 -24.25 47.76 -13.52
C TYR A 227 -23.33 48.36 -14.58
N SER A 228 -22.00 48.24 -14.48
CA SER A 228 -21.05 49.11 -15.18
C SER A 228 -20.16 48.37 -16.18
N ASP A 229 -19.69 49.07 -17.21
CA ASP A 229 -18.78 48.45 -18.21
C ASP A 229 -17.34 48.18 -17.73
N LYS A 230 -17.10 48.27 -16.42
CA LYS A 230 -15.83 47.97 -15.74
C LYS A 230 -16.10 46.97 -14.64
N SER A 231 -15.26 45.93 -14.56
CA SER A 231 -15.31 44.91 -13.53
C SER A 231 -13.89 44.49 -13.15
N PHE A 232 -13.75 43.45 -12.33
CA PHE A 232 -12.46 42.82 -12.05
C PHE A 232 -11.87 42.22 -13.33
N TYR A 233 -10.57 42.36 -13.52
CA TYR A 233 -9.82 41.77 -14.62
C TYR A 233 -8.42 41.36 -14.15
N TRP A 234 -7.85 40.37 -14.83
CA TRP A 234 -6.46 39.99 -14.64
C TRP A 234 -5.52 41.04 -15.25
N ASP A 235 -4.46 41.41 -14.56
CA ASP A 235 -3.39 42.28 -15.07
C ASP A 235 -2.01 41.80 -14.60
N ASN A 236 -0.96 42.31 -15.25
CA ASN A 236 0.42 42.01 -14.91
C ASN A 236 1.25 43.29 -14.81
N PHE A 237 2.12 43.34 -13.79
CA PHE A 237 3.13 44.37 -13.71
C PHE A 237 4.49 43.84 -13.26
N SER A 238 5.50 43.97 -14.13
CA SER A 238 6.89 43.58 -13.84
C SER A 238 7.10 42.09 -13.56
N GLY A 239 6.26 41.22 -14.12
CA GLY A 239 6.34 39.77 -13.93
C GLY A 239 5.63 39.27 -12.67
N ASP A 240 4.78 40.10 -12.09
CA ASP A 240 3.88 39.79 -10.98
C ASP A 240 2.45 39.87 -11.52
N ASN A 241 1.65 38.83 -11.30
CA ASN A 241 0.30 38.69 -11.83
C ASN A 241 -0.75 38.88 -10.71
N PHE A 242 -1.89 39.51 -11.01
CA PHE A 242 -2.90 39.80 -10.00
C PHE A 242 -4.26 40.14 -10.59
N VAL A 243 -5.29 40.17 -9.76
CA VAL A 243 -6.61 40.69 -10.11
C VAL A 243 -6.71 42.19 -9.81
N GLU A 244 -7.13 42.99 -10.77
CA GLU A 244 -7.30 44.44 -10.63
C GLU A 244 -8.74 44.91 -10.85
N VAL A 245 -9.17 45.95 -10.13
CA VAL A 245 -10.43 46.67 -10.39
C VAL A 245 -10.28 48.20 -10.25
N ASN A 246 -10.89 48.95 -11.18
CA ASN A 246 -10.93 50.41 -11.13
C ASN A 246 -12.13 51.02 -11.90
N GLY A 247 -13.08 51.63 -11.17
CA GLY A 247 -14.27 52.28 -11.72
C GLY A 247 -14.07 53.70 -12.29
N PHE A 248 -12.84 54.22 -12.37
CA PHE A 248 -12.58 55.64 -12.72
C PHE A 248 -13.18 56.05 -14.08
N SER A 249 -13.14 55.15 -15.07
CA SER A 249 -13.67 55.38 -16.43
C SER A 249 -14.90 54.54 -16.74
N ALA A 250 -15.62 54.07 -15.72
CA ALA A 250 -16.88 53.36 -15.90
C ALA A 250 -17.96 54.28 -16.51
N ASP A 251 -18.89 53.69 -17.25
CA ASP A 251 -20.02 54.41 -17.84
C ASP A 251 -21.10 54.82 -16.81
N THR A 252 -21.19 54.08 -15.71
CA THR A 252 -22.09 54.32 -14.57
C THR A 252 -21.43 53.91 -13.24
N PHE A 253 -22.20 53.97 -12.15
CA PHE A 253 -21.80 53.44 -10.85
C PHE A 253 -21.40 51.96 -10.94
N SER A 254 -20.19 51.65 -10.50
CA SER A 254 -19.64 50.30 -10.41
C SER A 254 -20.20 49.59 -9.18
N LEU A 255 -20.71 48.37 -9.39
CA LEU A 255 -21.07 47.40 -8.38
C LEU A 255 -20.66 46.04 -8.93
N ASP A 256 -19.48 45.62 -8.53
CA ASP A 256 -18.77 44.51 -9.14
C ASP A 256 -18.33 43.53 -8.07
N TRP A 257 -18.39 42.25 -8.42
CA TRP A 257 -18.07 41.16 -7.52
C TRP A 257 -16.98 40.28 -8.12
N LEU A 258 -16.06 39.85 -7.24
CA LEU A 258 -15.11 38.76 -7.45
C LEU A 258 -15.40 37.71 -6.38
N ILE A 259 -15.67 36.46 -6.74
CA ILE A 259 -16.14 35.43 -5.82
C ILE A 259 -15.28 34.17 -6.00
N LEU A 260 -14.73 33.67 -4.90
CA LEU A 260 -13.97 32.41 -4.84
C LEU A 260 -14.90 31.20 -5.10
N PRO A 261 -14.35 30.03 -5.46
CA PRO A 261 -15.16 28.83 -5.59
C PRO A 261 -15.75 28.43 -4.24
N LYS A 262 -16.71 27.50 -4.26
CA LYS A 262 -17.31 26.97 -3.04
C LYS A 262 -16.25 26.25 -2.21
N VAL A 263 -16.15 26.59 -0.93
CA VAL A 263 -15.30 25.87 0.02
C VAL A 263 -16.19 25.16 1.05
N ASN A 264 -15.89 23.90 1.33
CA ASN A 264 -16.54 23.14 2.42
C ASN A 264 -15.70 23.29 3.69
N LEU A 265 -16.25 23.98 4.69
CA LEU A 265 -15.60 24.22 5.98
C LEU A 265 -16.22 23.43 7.14
N SER A 266 -17.28 22.64 6.88
CA SER A 266 -18.10 21.99 7.91
C SER A 266 -17.35 20.99 8.80
N ALA A 267 -16.23 20.46 8.31
CA ALA A 267 -15.43 19.46 9.01
C ALA A 267 -14.35 20.07 9.91
N TYR A 268 -14.01 21.34 9.75
CA TYR A 268 -12.88 21.95 10.43
C TYR A 268 -13.29 22.60 11.74
N SER A 269 -12.34 22.65 12.68
CA SER A 269 -12.53 23.35 13.97
C SER A 269 -12.22 24.84 13.92
N ASP A 270 -11.42 25.25 12.93
CA ASP A 270 -11.10 26.63 12.58
C ASP A 270 -10.75 26.69 11.10
N ALA A 271 -10.82 27.87 10.49
CA ALA A 271 -10.39 28.11 9.13
C ALA A 271 -10.04 29.58 8.95
N PHE A 272 -9.13 29.86 8.02
CA PHE A 272 -8.57 31.18 7.78
C PHE A 272 -8.54 31.49 6.29
N PHE A 273 -8.75 32.76 5.97
CA PHE A 273 -8.51 33.31 4.64
C PHE A 273 -7.42 34.37 4.71
N SER A 274 -6.51 34.37 3.75
CA SER A 274 -5.54 35.44 3.56
C SER A 274 -5.39 35.80 2.09
N PHE A 275 -4.95 37.02 1.83
CA PHE A 275 -4.64 37.54 0.50
C PHE A 275 -3.67 38.72 0.58
N GLU A 276 -2.97 38.98 -0.50
CA GLU A 276 -2.22 40.22 -0.72
C GLU A 276 -3.11 41.29 -1.33
N ASN A 277 -2.94 42.53 -0.90
CA ASN A 277 -3.68 43.65 -1.48
C ASN A 277 -2.85 44.92 -1.62
N THR A 278 -3.08 45.59 -2.75
CA THR A 278 -2.44 46.85 -3.10
C THR A 278 -3.48 47.84 -3.56
N ARG A 279 -3.33 49.11 -3.17
CA ARG A 279 -4.25 50.17 -3.61
C ARG A 279 -3.57 51.45 -4.03
N ASN A 280 -4.24 52.18 -4.91
CA ASN A 280 -3.94 53.58 -5.16
C ASN A 280 -5.19 54.40 -5.53
N PHE A 281 -5.07 55.72 -5.48
CA PHE A 281 -6.17 56.68 -5.63
C PHE A 281 -7.15 56.66 -4.45
N SER A 282 -8.26 57.38 -4.58
CA SER A 282 -9.25 57.57 -3.51
C SER A 282 -10.66 57.50 -4.07
N GLY A 283 -11.61 57.10 -3.22
CA GLY A 283 -13.03 57.00 -3.55
C GLY A 283 -13.48 55.56 -3.75
N GLY A 284 -14.79 55.32 -3.67
CA GLY A 284 -15.32 53.96 -3.68
C GLY A 284 -14.93 53.13 -2.44
N SER A 285 -15.32 51.86 -2.46
CA SER A 285 -15.00 50.87 -1.43
C SER A 285 -14.73 49.51 -2.06
N LEU A 286 -13.94 48.70 -1.34
CA LEU A 286 -13.81 47.27 -1.57
C LEU A 286 -14.17 46.60 -0.25
N ASP A 287 -15.28 45.87 -0.24
CA ASP A 287 -15.73 45.12 0.93
C ASP A 287 -15.35 43.65 0.76
N LEU A 288 -14.80 43.04 1.81
CA LEU A 288 -14.65 41.59 1.90
C LEU A 288 -15.93 41.00 2.49
N MET A 289 -16.50 40.04 1.78
CA MET A 289 -17.83 39.49 2.00
C MET A 289 -17.75 37.97 2.14
N ILE A 290 -18.62 37.39 2.95
CA ILE A 290 -18.78 35.93 3.08
C ILE A 290 -20.26 35.55 3.06
N SER A 291 -20.59 34.45 2.39
CA SER A 291 -21.95 33.92 2.28
C SER A 291 -21.96 32.41 2.51
N THR A 292 -23.03 31.93 3.13
CA THR A 292 -23.36 30.50 3.29
C THR A 292 -24.69 30.13 2.63
N ASP A 293 -25.22 31.02 1.78
CA ASP A 293 -26.49 30.79 1.05
C ASP A 293 -26.39 31.12 -0.45
N TYR A 294 -25.22 31.56 -0.93
CA TYR A 294 -24.97 31.80 -2.35
C TYR A 294 -25.01 30.49 -3.16
N ASP A 295 -25.63 30.53 -4.35
CA ASP A 295 -25.83 29.36 -5.21
C ASP A 295 -24.69 29.15 -6.23
N GLY A 296 -23.60 29.90 -6.11
CA GLY A 296 -22.42 29.81 -6.96
C GLY A 296 -22.58 30.38 -8.38
N SER A 297 -23.76 30.87 -8.78
CA SER A 297 -23.99 31.29 -10.18
C SER A 297 -25.03 32.40 -10.39
N GLY A 298 -25.91 32.62 -9.42
CA GLY A 298 -26.91 33.67 -9.44
C GLY A 298 -26.32 35.06 -9.20
N ASN A 299 -27.15 36.09 -9.32
CA ASN A 299 -26.75 37.45 -8.99
C ASN A 299 -26.45 37.55 -7.48
N PRO A 300 -25.22 37.87 -7.05
CA PRO A 300 -24.82 37.88 -5.64
C PRO A 300 -25.66 38.84 -4.78
N GLU A 301 -26.21 39.91 -5.36
CA GLU A 301 -27.10 40.86 -4.66
C GLU A 301 -28.47 40.26 -4.27
N SER A 302 -28.77 39.02 -4.70
CA SER A 302 -29.99 38.29 -4.33
C SER A 302 -29.83 37.38 -3.10
N PHE A 303 -28.62 37.33 -2.53
CA PHE A 303 -28.23 36.42 -1.45
C PHE A 303 -27.77 37.18 -0.21
N THR A 304 -27.52 36.45 0.87
CA THR A 304 -27.08 37.03 2.14
C THR A 304 -25.55 37.03 2.18
N TRP A 305 -24.98 38.22 2.42
CA TRP A 305 -23.53 38.38 2.57
C TRP A 305 -23.21 39.16 3.84
N ASP A 306 -22.39 38.55 4.70
CA ASP A 306 -21.82 39.22 5.86
C ASP A 306 -20.55 39.96 5.45
N THR A 307 -20.37 41.18 5.96
CA THR A 307 -19.17 41.98 5.71
C THR A 307 -18.12 41.69 6.78
N ILE A 308 -16.98 41.13 6.37
CA ILE A 308 -15.83 40.80 7.23
C ILE A 308 -14.59 41.66 6.93
N THR A 309 -14.77 42.74 6.15
CA THR A 309 -13.73 43.73 5.76
C THR A 309 -12.84 44.20 6.92
N ASN A 310 -13.38 44.28 8.15
CA ASN A 310 -12.65 44.77 9.31
C ASN A 310 -11.65 43.76 9.91
N GLN A 311 -11.70 42.49 9.50
CA GLN A 311 -10.74 41.47 9.92
C GLN A 311 -9.40 41.61 9.15
N ALA A 312 -9.46 42.09 7.91
CA ALA A 312 -8.30 42.21 7.03
C ALA A 312 -7.46 43.47 7.31
N VAL A 313 -6.15 43.35 7.14
CA VAL A 313 -5.21 44.48 7.06
C VAL A 313 -5.15 44.99 5.62
N TRP A 314 -5.55 46.24 5.41
CA TRP A 314 -5.63 46.84 4.08
C TRP A 314 -4.45 47.78 3.78
N SER A 315 -3.99 47.76 2.54
CA SER A 315 -2.99 48.68 1.99
C SER A 315 -3.34 50.13 2.30
N GLN A 316 -2.33 50.90 2.70
CA GLN A 316 -2.52 52.32 3.03
C GLN A 316 -2.55 53.21 1.78
N GLY A 317 -2.22 52.67 0.61
CA GLY A 317 -2.14 53.40 -0.67
C GLY A 317 -0.72 53.55 -1.20
N ASN A 318 -0.57 54.23 -2.34
CA ASN A 318 0.70 54.41 -3.07
C ASN A 318 1.31 53.13 -3.64
N TYR A 319 0.47 52.15 -4.00
CA TYR A 319 0.95 50.85 -4.48
C TYR A 319 1.86 50.14 -3.47
N THR A 320 1.46 50.14 -2.20
CA THR A 320 2.18 49.39 -1.16
C THR A 320 1.51 48.04 -0.98
N ASP A 321 2.26 46.97 -1.23
CA ASP A 321 1.81 45.60 -1.00
C ASP A 321 1.60 45.35 0.49
N THR A 322 0.54 44.63 0.82
CA THR A 322 0.09 44.44 2.17
C THR A 322 -0.66 43.12 2.29
N THR A 323 -0.10 42.22 3.08
CA THR A 323 -0.77 40.99 3.49
C THR A 323 -1.99 41.33 4.34
N SER A 324 -3.12 40.69 4.08
CA SER A 324 -4.34 40.83 4.88
C SER A 324 -4.17 40.36 6.33
N GLY A 325 -3.19 39.48 6.57
CA GLY A 325 -3.15 38.61 7.75
C GLY A 325 -4.23 37.54 7.69
N ASP A 326 -4.24 36.64 8.68
CA ASP A 326 -5.23 35.57 8.77
C ASP A 326 -6.60 36.13 9.22
N ILE A 327 -7.58 36.06 8.31
CA ILE A 327 -8.97 36.41 8.55
C ILE A 327 -9.70 35.16 9.01
N SER A 328 -10.25 35.17 10.23
CA SER A 328 -10.92 33.99 10.77
C SER A 328 -12.28 33.76 10.11
N LEU A 329 -12.49 32.51 9.69
CA LEU A 329 -13.72 31.97 9.12
C LEU A 329 -14.48 31.10 10.13
N SER A 330 -14.03 31.04 11.39
CA SER A 330 -14.53 30.13 12.44
C SER A 330 -16.04 30.24 12.75
N SER A 331 -16.71 31.29 12.26
CA SER A 331 -18.15 31.51 12.42
C SER A 331 -18.98 31.01 11.23
N TYR A 332 -18.32 30.48 10.20
CA TYR A 332 -18.89 30.11 8.89
C TYR A 332 -18.49 28.69 8.50
N LEU A 333 -18.27 27.80 9.47
CA LEU A 333 -17.84 26.42 9.27
C LEU A 333 -19.03 25.55 8.80
N GLU A 334 -19.45 25.73 7.55
CA GLU A 334 -20.59 25.06 6.90
C GLU A 334 -20.13 24.35 5.60
N ASP A 335 -20.99 23.54 4.99
CA ASP A 335 -20.68 22.75 3.79
C ASP A 335 -20.67 23.57 2.49
N GLU A 336 -21.31 24.74 2.50
CA GLU A 336 -21.33 25.68 1.39
C GLU A 336 -20.91 27.08 1.86
N VAL A 337 -19.63 27.44 1.64
CA VAL A 337 -19.07 28.74 2.01
C VAL A 337 -18.48 29.42 0.79
N TYR A 338 -18.81 30.70 0.60
CA TYR A 338 -18.28 31.53 -0.48
C TYR A 338 -17.69 32.82 0.08
N ILE A 339 -16.48 33.15 -0.37
CA ILE A 339 -15.78 34.39 -0.05
C ILE A 339 -15.80 35.26 -1.29
N GLY A 340 -16.08 36.56 -1.13
CA GLY A 340 -16.09 37.47 -2.26
C GLY A 340 -15.68 38.89 -1.92
N PHE A 341 -15.23 39.62 -2.94
CA PHE A 341 -14.93 41.03 -2.88
C PHE A 341 -16.00 41.82 -3.61
N ARG A 342 -16.63 42.76 -2.92
CA ARG A 342 -17.62 43.67 -3.50
C ARG A 342 -17.03 45.06 -3.69
N TYR A 343 -16.80 45.45 -4.93
CA TYR A 343 -16.30 46.77 -5.30
C TYR A 343 -17.46 47.72 -5.60
N THR A 344 -17.41 48.94 -5.05
CA THR A 344 -18.32 50.02 -5.41
C THR A 344 -17.60 51.32 -5.69
N ALA A 345 -17.96 52.02 -6.77
CA ALA A 345 -17.37 53.32 -7.09
C ALA A 345 -18.26 54.15 -8.02
N GLU A 346 -18.18 55.48 -7.87
CA GLU A 346 -18.73 56.41 -8.86
C GLU A 346 -17.66 56.71 -9.92
N PRO A 347 -18.01 56.90 -11.19
CA PRO A 347 -17.01 57.24 -12.20
C PRO A 347 -16.45 58.65 -11.98
N GLY A 348 -15.19 58.85 -12.41
CA GLY A 348 -14.52 60.15 -12.41
C GLY A 348 -13.50 60.38 -11.28
N PRO A 349 -12.85 61.57 -11.30
CA PRO A 349 -11.65 61.83 -10.51
C PRO A 349 -11.94 61.91 -9.01
N GLY A 350 -11.21 61.09 -8.24
CA GLY A 350 -11.31 61.01 -6.79
C GLY A 350 -12.50 60.19 -6.28
N ASN A 351 -13.19 59.47 -7.17
CA ASN A 351 -14.36 58.66 -6.86
C ASN A 351 -14.12 57.15 -6.92
N ALA A 352 -13.00 56.71 -7.50
CA ALA A 352 -12.66 55.31 -7.71
C ALA A 352 -11.23 55.03 -7.26
N THR A 353 -11.08 54.11 -6.30
CA THR A 353 -9.80 53.52 -5.88
C THR A 353 -9.49 52.36 -6.81
N LEU A 354 -8.22 52.25 -7.19
CA LEU A 354 -7.68 51.05 -7.84
C LEU A 354 -7.27 50.07 -6.76
N TRP A 355 -7.71 48.83 -6.90
CA TRP A 355 -7.30 47.71 -6.06
C TRP A 355 -6.68 46.62 -6.91
N GLN A 356 -5.58 46.07 -6.41
CA GLN A 356 -4.92 44.87 -6.90
C GLN A 356 -5.00 43.85 -5.76
N LEU A 357 -5.35 42.61 -6.09
CA LEU A 357 -5.59 41.51 -5.17
C LEU A 357 -4.89 40.28 -5.70
N ASP A 358 -4.23 39.55 -4.79
CA ASP A 358 -3.35 38.45 -5.16
C ASP A 358 -3.20 37.43 -4.01
N ASN A 359 -2.60 36.26 -4.28
CA ASN A 359 -2.24 35.23 -3.31
C ASN A 359 -3.41 34.82 -2.40
N PHE A 360 -4.56 34.49 -3.01
CA PHE A 360 -5.74 34.06 -2.28
C PHE A 360 -5.49 32.72 -1.65
N HIS A 361 -5.67 32.62 -0.33
CA HIS A 361 -5.36 31.40 0.39
C HIS A 361 -6.41 31.12 1.47
N VAL A 362 -7.17 30.06 1.30
CA VAL A 362 -8.04 29.49 2.33
C VAL A 362 -7.35 28.28 2.92
N LYS A 363 -7.13 28.29 4.23
CA LYS A 363 -6.46 27.21 4.96
C LYS A 363 -7.21 26.86 6.24
N ALA A 364 -7.05 25.64 6.72
CA ALA A 364 -7.54 25.20 8.01
C ALA A 364 -6.43 24.44 8.76
N PRO A 365 -6.50 24.29 10.10
CA PRO A 365 -5.62 23.35 10.78
C PRO A 365 -5.72 21.97 10.14
N LEU A 366 -4.60 21.26 10.05
CA LEU A 366 -4.59 19.86 9.60
C LEU A 366 -5.65 19.08 10.38
N ASP A 367 -6.60 18.48 9.66
CA ASP A 367 -7.64 17.62 10.24
C ASP A 367 -7.32 16.16 9.90
N PHE A 368 -7.73 15.23 10.76
CA PHE A 368 -7.35 13.83 10.64
C PHE A 368 -7.76 13.23 9.30
N ALA A 369 -8.87 13.68 8.71
CA ALA A 369 -9.48 12.99 7.58
C ALA A 369 -8.88 13.29 6.19
N ASN A 370 -8.28 14.46 5.99
CA ASN A 370 -7.40 14.67 4.83
C ASN A 370 -6.10 13.89 4.97
N ASN A 371 -5.74 13.60 6.21
CA ASN A 371 -4.50 12.89 6.47
C ASN A 371 -4.60 11.38 6.30
N LEU A 372 -5.81 10.83 6.23
CA LEU A 372 -6.00 9.38 6.10
C LEU A 372 -6.01 9.01 4.63
N GLU A 373 -4.97 8.32 4.18
CA GLU A 373 -4.74 7.95 2.79
C GLU A 373 -5.00 6.44 2.62
N PRO A 374 -6.19 6.02 2.16
CA PRO A 374 -6.47 4.61 1.88
C PRO A 374 -5.89 4.16 0.54
N GLU A 375 -5.09 3.11 0.61
CA GLU A 375 -4.28 2.63 -0.50
C GLU A 375 -4.72 1.23 -0.93
N TYR A 376 -4.56 0.21 -0.08
CA TYR A 376 -4.88 -1.18 -0.40
C TYR A 376 -6.15 -1.73 0.30
N VAL A 377 -6.94 -2.55 -0.40
CA VAL A 377 -8.18 -3.17 0.14
C VAL A 377 -8.13 -4.70 0.12
N THR A 378 -8.52 -5.34 1.23
CA THR A 378 -8.91 -6.77 1.23
C THR A 378 -10.29 -6.98 1.83
N VAL A 379 -11.02 -7.99 1.34
CA VAL A 379 -12.41 -8.26 1.74
C VAL A 379 -12.53 -9.62 2.42
N SER A 380 -13.36 -9.71 3.46
CA SER A 380 -13.66 -10.98 4.13
C SER A 380 -14.45 -11.95 3.25
N ASP A 381 -14.29 -13.26 3.46
CA ASP A 381 -14.96 -14.33 2.67
C ASP A 381 -16.49 -14.18 2.55
N ASN A 382 -17.14 -13.62 3.58
CA ASN A 382 -18.60 -13.39 3.60
C ASN A 382 -19.03 -12.12 2.84
N SER A 383 -18.10 -11.33 2.29
CA SER A 383 -18.35 -10.07 1.58
C SER A 383 -19.03 -8.98 2.41
N GLU A 384 -18.94 -9.08 3.75
CA GLU A 384 -19.58 -8.13 4.68
C GLU A 384 -18.61 -7.08 5.22
N THR A 385 -17.30 -7.34 5.21
CA THR A 385 -16.28 -6.43 5.77
C THR A 385 -15.14 -6.23 4.79
N ALA A 386 -14.77 -4.98 4.56
CA ALA A 386 -13.51 -4.60 3.93
C ALA A 386 -12.52 -4.11 4.99
N TYR A 387 -11.25 -4.42 4.77
CA TYR A 387 -10.11 -3.91 5.53
C TYR A 387 -9.27 -3.11 4.56
N ILE A 388 -8.96 -1.87 4.94
CA ILE A 388 -8.28 -0.91 4.09
C ILE A 388 -7.05 -0.44 4.84
N ILE A 389 -5.89 -0.54 4.21
CA ILE A 389 -4.67 -0.03 4.80
C ILE A 389 -4.57 1.48 4.63
N LEU A 390 -4.00 2.12 5.64
CA LEU A 390 -3.62 3.53 5.66
C LEU A 390 -2.12 3.53 5.96
N GLN A 391 -1.30 3.32 4.92
CA GLN A 391 0.12 2.95 5.04
C GLN A 391 0.88 4.04 5.81
N GLU A 392 0.76 5.30 5.41
CA GLU A 392 1.42 6.48 5.97
C GLU A 392 0.97 6.66 7.41
N ASN A 393 -0.33 6.44 7.68
CA ASN A 393 -0.88 6.55 9.03
C ASN A 393 -0.52 5.36 9.94
N ASN A 394 0.12 4.31 9.39
CA ASN A 394 0.43 3.05 10.07
C ASN A 394 -0.81 2.45 10.74
N ALA A 395 -1.93 2.43 10.01
CA ALA A 395 -3.26 2.09 10.53
C ALA A 395 -4.08 1.25 9.55
N LEU A 396 -5.18 0.68 10.06
CA LEU A 396 -6.12 -0.13 9.29
C LEU A 396 -7.55 0.35 9.53
N ALA A 397 -8.25 0.72 8.47
CA ALA A 397 -9.68 1.01 8.51
C ALA A 397 -10.51 -0.27 8.31
N ILE A 398 -11.57 -0.43 9.10
CA ILE A 398 -12.52 -1.54 9.04
C ILE A 398 -13.87 -1.00 8.58
N VAL A 399 -14.36 -1.51 7.45
CA VAL A 399 -15.57 -0.99 6.78
C VAL A 399 -16.64 -2.06 6.68
N ASP A 400 -17.85 -1.72 7.13
CA ASP A 400 -19.05 -2.53 6.94
C ASP A 400 -19.63 -2.28 5.54
N LEU A 401 -19.56 -3.30 4.68
CA LEU A 401 -20.06 -3.27 3.30
C LEU A 401 -21.57 -3.49 3.20
N THR A 402 -22.24 -3.81 4.31
CA THR A 402 -23.71 -3.90 4.37
C THR A 402 -24.32 -2.52 4.51
N ASN A 403 -23.70 -1.65 5.32
CA ASN A 403 -24.17 -0.30 5.59
C ASN A 403 -23.35 0.79 4.88
N ASN A 404 -22.22 0.44 4.26
CA ASN A 404 -21.24 1.35 3.66
C ASN A 404 -20.75 2.39 4.67
N THR A 405 -20.23 1.93 5.81
CA THR A 405 -19.76 2.79 6.90
C THR A 405 -18.42 2.32 7.46
N ILE A 406 -17.55 3.26 7.80
CA ILE A 406 -16.31 3.01 8.54
C ILE A 406 -16.69 2.69 10.00
N GLU A 407 -16.45 1.45 10.42
CA GLU A 407 -16.76 0.98 11.78
C GLU A 407 -15.66 1.35 12.78
N ASN A 408 -14.40 1.23 12.35
CA ASN A 408 -13.25 1.48 13.20
C ASN A 408 -12.00 1.80 12.39
N ILE A 409 -11.05 2.48 13.03
CA ILE A 409 -9.70 2.70 12.51
C ILE A 409 -8.76 2.30 13.64
N VAL A 410 -7.88 1.33 13.37
CA VAL A 410 -6.99 0.75 14.38
C VAL A 410 -5.53 1.02 14.03
N PRO A 411 -4.71 1.50 14.98
CA PRO A 411 -3.27 1.63 14.76
C PRO A 411 -2.62 0.25 14.72
N LEU A 412 -1.59 0.09 13.89
CA LEU A 412 -0.81 -1.15 13.81
C LEU A 412 0.26 -1.24 14.91
N GLY A 413 0.57 -0.12 15.56
CA GLY A 413 1.62 -0.03 16.56
C GLY A 413 3.02 -0.11 15.93
N PHE A 414 4.03 -0.47 16.72
CA PHE A 414 5.42 -0.41 16.29
C PHE A 414 6.19 -1.67 16.68
N LYS A 415 7.11 -2.10 15.81
CA LYS A 415 8.05 -3.18 16.07
C LYS A 415 9.22 -2.67 16.90
N ASP A 416 9.48 -3.29 18.05
CA ASP A 416 10.67 -2.97 18.85
C ASP A 416 11.89 -3.76 18.36
N HIS A 417 12.80 -3.09 17.63
CA HIS A 417 14.04 -3.71 17.13
C HIS A 417 15.09 -3.94 18.23
N SER A 418 14.83 -3.55 19.47
CA SER A 418 15.71 -3.87 20.61
C SER A 418 15.46 -5.29 21.14
N GLN A 419 14.38 -5.93 20.70
CA GLN A 419 14.02 -7.29 21.09
C GLN A 419 14.78 -8.34 20.26
N SER A 420 15.15 -9.44 20.90
CA SER A 420 15.80 -10.57 20.22
C SER A 420 14.87 -11.18 19.17
N GLY A 421 15.37 -11.32 17.94
CA GLY A 421 14.61 -11.81 16.79
C GLY A 421 13.95 -10.70 15.97
N ASN A 422 14.11 -9.44 16.37
CA ASN A 422 13.69 -8.25 15.62
C ASN A 422 14.92 -7.42 15.22
N GLY A 423 16.08 -8.04 15.01
CA GLY A 423 17.25 -7.27 14.57
C GLY A 423 17.00 -6.58 13.23
N LEU A 424 17.86 -5.63 12.89
CA LEU A 424 17.99 -5.18 11.52
C LEU A 424 19.46 -4.95 11.20
N ASP A 425 19.79 -5.04 9.91
CA ASP A 425 20.98 -4.41 9.40
C ASP A 425 20.69 -2.95 9.00
N ALA A 426 21.40 -2.01 9.61
CA ALA A 426 21.00 -0.60 9.67
C ALA A 426 21.93 0.35 8.91
N SER A 427 23.00 -0.16 8.32
CA SER A 427 24.03 0.66 7.68
C SER A 427 24.38 0.11 6.30
N ASP A 428 24.60 1.02 5.36
CA ASP A 428 25.16 0.75 4.03
C ASP A 428 26.65 1.13 3.95
N LYS A 429 27.34 1.24 5.09
CA LYS A 429 28.70 1.77 5.22
C LYS A 429 29.66 0.91 6.02
N ASP A 430 29.22 -0.16 6.67
CA ASP A 430 30.09 -1.07 7.42
C ASP A 430 30.63 -2.24 6.58
N ASP A 431 30.14 -2.40 5.34
CA ASP A 431 30.52 -3.43 4.36
C ASP A 431 30.37 -4.87 4.93
N VAL A 432 29.45 -5.07 5.88
CA VAL A 432 29.25 -6.35 6.59
C VAL A 432 27.79 -6.54 7.02
N ILE A 433 27.21 -7.70 6.67
CA ILE A 433 25.85 -8.05 7.14
C ILE A 433 25.82 -8.04 8.67
N ASN A 434 25.11 -7.07 9.24
CA ASN A 434 25.13 -6.76 10.67
C ASN A 434 23.72 -6.72 11.29
N ILE A 435 22.97 -7.80 11.06
CA ILE A 435 21.64 -7.98 11.65
C ILE A 435 21.77 -8.11 13.18
N THR A 436 21.40 -7.05 13.90
CA THR A 436 21.48 -6.99 15.36
C THR A 436 20.34 -6.15 15.93
N THR A 437 20.06 -6.33 17.22
CA THR A 437 19.08 -5.50 17.91
C THR A 437 19.56 -4.05 17.99
N ARG A 438 18.66 -3.10 17.73
CA ARG A 438 18.92 -1.65 17.74
C ARG A 438 17.87 -0.93 18.61
N PRO A 439 18.20 0.20 19.28
CA PRO A 439 17.23 1.00 20.03
C PRO A 439 16.38 1.86 19.09
N VAL A 440 15.66 1.22 18.18
CA VAL A 440 14.81 1.84 17.14
C VAL A 440 13.49 1.07 17.10
N MET A 441 12.40 1.79 16.85
CA MET A 441 11.08 1.24 16.59
C MET A 441 10.85 1.21 15.08
N GLY A 442 10.29 0.13 14.52
CA GLY A 442 9.90 0.04 13.11
C GLY A 442 8.40 0.28 12.96
N MET A 443 8.00 1.16 12.04
CA MET A 443 6.60 1.36 11.68
C MET A 443 6.17 0.24 10.74
N TYR A 444 5.00 -0.37 10.95
CA TYR A 444 4.61 -1.52 10.13
C TYR A 444 4.30 -1.13 8.70
N GLN A 445 3.53 -0.05 8.50
CA GLN A 445 3.26 0.58 7.21
C GLN A 445 3.20 -0.41 6.04
N PRO A 446 2.18 -1.28 6.01
CA PRO A 446 2.09 -2.24 4.94
C PRO A 446 1.63 -1.61 3.64
N ASP A 447 2.25 -2.01 2.54
CA ASP A 447 1.77 -1.72 1.19
C ASP A 447 0.59 -2.68 0.88
N ALA A 448 0.87 -3.97 0.64
CA ALA A 448 -0.19 -4.93 0.38
C ALA A 448 -0.75 -5.64 1.64
N ILE A 449 -2.07 -5.89 1.62
CA ILE A 449 -2.74 -6.76 2.60
C ILE A 449 -3.66 -7.81 1.94
N LYS A 450 -3.77 -9.00 2.55
CA LYS A 450 -4.72 -10.05 2.14
C LYS A 450 -5.44 -10.72 3.30
N TYR A 451 -6.74 -10.97 3.13
CA TYR A 451 -7.57 -11.71 4.08
C TYR A 451 -7.47 -13.22 3.87
N ILE A 452 -7.30 -13.98 4.96
CA ILE A 452 -7.33 -15.45 4.94
C ILE A 452 -8.11 -16.03 6.12
N ASN A 453 -8.92 -17.07 5.87
CA ASN A 453 -9.67 -17.77 6.92
C ASN A 453 -9.03 -19.11 7.34
N VAL A 454 -8.37 -19.14 8.49
CA VAL A 454 -7.76 -20.37 8.99
C VAL A 454 -8.61 -20.97 10.10
N ASN A 455 -9.19 -22.14 9.82
CA ASN A 455 -10.02 -22.91 10.75
C ASN A 455 -11.23 -22.14 11.32
N GLY A 456 -11.83 -21.23 10.55
CA GLY A 456 -12.99 -20.43 10.94
C GLY A 456 -12.65 -19.10 11.61
N THR A 457 -11.37 -18.75 11.73
CA THR A 457 -10.91 -17.44 12.19
C THR A 457 -10.31 -16.68 11.02
N GLY A 458 -10.74 -15.43 10.83
CA GLY A 458 -10.19 -14.55 9.81
C GLY A 458 -8.91 -13.86 10.30
N TYR A 459 -7.93 -13.77 9.42
CA TYR A 459 -6.68 -13.07 9.61
C TYR A 459 -6.40 -12.16 8.42
N ILE A 460 -5.62 -11.11 8.66
CA ILE A 460 -5.07 -10.24 7.62
C ILE A 460 -3.57 -10.48 7.61
N ILE A 461 -3.02 -10.74 6.43
CA ILE A 461 -1.59 -10.83 6.17
C ILE A 461 -1.16 -9.48 5.61
N SER A 462 -0.08 -8.91 6.12
CA SER A 462 0.43 -7.61 5.66
C SER A 462 1.91 -7.70 5.31
N ALA A 463 2.30 -7.13 4.17
CA ALA A 463 3.68 -6.98 3.74
C ALA A 463 4.17 -5.61 4.22
N ASN A 464 5.06 -5.59 5.23
CA ASN A 464 5.39 -4.38 5.99
C ASN A 464 6.56 -3.63 5.34
N GLU A 465 6.28 -2.99 4.21
CA GLU A 465 7.24 -2.29 3.35
C GLU A 465 7.80 -1.02 4.02
N GLY A 466 6.91 -0.07 4.34
CA GLY A 466 7.25 1.27 4.80
C GLY A 466 7.21 2.29 3.68
N ASP A 467 6.48 3.38 3.89
CA ASP A 467 6.60 4.55 3.03
C ASP A 467 6.65 5.88 3.80
N ALA A 468 7.23 6.90 3.19
CA ALA A 468 7.45 8.21 3.78
C ALA A 468 6.70 9.28 3.00
N ARG A 469 6.10 10.24 3.70
CA ARG A 469 5.62 11.46 3.03
C ARG A 469 6.77 12.41 2.73
N ASP A 470 7.20 12.42 1.47
CA ASP A 470 8.26 13.29 0.96
C ASP A 470 7.82 14.05 -0.29
N TYR A 471 7.42 15.30 -0.09
CA TYR A 471 6.96 16.24 -1.11
C TYR A 471 7.78 17.53 -1.06
N ASP A 472 7.76 18.34 -2.12
CA ASP A 472 8.53 19.59 -2.21
C ASP A 472 8.26 20.55 -1.03
N ALA A 473 7.01 20.62 -0.54
CA ALA A 473 6.62 21.47 0.58
C ALA A 473 6.73 20.81 1.97
N TYR A 474 6.88 19.48 2.04
CA TYR A 474 6.93 18.74 3.31
C TYR A 474 7.69 17.42 3.17
N SER A 475 8.70 17.23 4.00
CA SER A 475 9.43 15.96 4.13
C SER A 475 9.40 15.52 5.58
N GLU A 476 8.96 14.29 5.83
CA GLU A 476 9.05 13.70 7.16
C GLU A 476 10.30 12.86 7.39
N GLU A 477 11.10 12.59 6.37
CA GLU A 477 12.27 11.71 6.49
C GLU A 477 13.54 12.49 6.88
N GLU A 478 14.35 11.90 7.78
CA GLU A 478 15.71 12.38 8.02
C GLU A 478 16.64 11.25 8.47
N ARG A 479 17.94 11.48 8.31
CA ARG A 479 18.98 10.57 8.79
C ARG A 479 19.23 10.74 10.28
N ILE A 480 19.47 9.62 10.97
CA ILE A 480 19.81 9.65 12.40
C ILE A 480 21.06 10.50 12.69
N GLU A 481 22.03 10.59 11.77
CA GLU A 481 23.23 11.42 11.94
C GLU A 481 22.96 12.94 11.95
N ASP A 482 21.85 13.36 11.35
CA ASP A 482 21.50 14.77 11.15
C ASP A 482 20.53 15.32 12.21
N ILE A 483 19.93 14.45 13.04
CA ILE A 483 19.09 14.86 14.17
C ILE A 483 19.84 15.00 15.50
N SER A 484 19.22 15.67 16.47
CA SER A 484 19.71 15.74 17.84
C SER A 484 19.07 14.64 18.69
N LEU A 485 19.87 13.78 19.32
CA LEU A 485 19.38 12.74 20.22
C LEU A 485 19.41 13.20 21.67
N ASP A 486 18.35 12.92 22.44
CA ASP A 486 18.29 13.23 23.87
C ASP A 486 19.46 12.54 24.61
N PRO A 487 20.30 13.28 25.36
CA PRO A 487 21.43 12.70 26.09
C PRO A 487 21.06 11.71 27.21
N THR A 488 19.81 11.69 27.66
CA THR A 488 19.31 10.77 28.70
C THR A 488 18.87 9.43 28.09
N ALA A 489 18.12 9.46 26.99
CA ALA A 489 17.68 8.30 26.22
C ALA A 489 18.86 7.65 25.48
N PHE A 490 19.72 8.47 24.85
CA PHE A 490 20.87 8.04 24.05
C PHE A 490 22.19 8.58 24.62
N PRO A 491 22.65 8.11 25.80
CA PRO A 491 23.90 8.56 26.41
C PRO A 491 25.16 8.25 25.59
N ASN A 492 25.02 7.43 24.54
CA ASN A 492 26.03 7.03 23.57
C ASN A 492 25.72 7.51 22.14
N ALA A 493 24.96 8.60 21.98
CA ALA A 493 24.56 9.18 20.69
C ALA A 493 25.72 9.26 19.67
N ALA A 494 26.89 9.77 20.07
CA ALA A 494 28.05 9.89 19.17
C ALA A 494 28.56 8.56 18.56
N THR A 495 28.26 7.41 19.16
CA THR A 495 28.57 6.09 18.59
C THR A 495 27.40 5.52 17.80
N LEU A 496 26.16 5.83 18.20
CA LEU A 496 24.98 5.42 17.44
C LEU A 496 24.91 6.15 16.10
N GLN A 497 25.22 7.44 16.09
CA GLN A 497 25.21 8.30 14.90
C GLN A 497 26.44 8.14 13.99
N GLU A 498 27.32 7.16 14.21
CA GLU A 498 28.35 6.84 13.22
C GLU A 498 27.68 6.22 11.98
N ASP A 499 28.18 6.53 10.78
CA ASP A 499 27.63 6.04 9.51
C ASP A 499 27.56 4.50 9.49
N THR A 500 28.58 3.85 10.06
CA THR A 500 28.71 2.39 10.19
C THR A 500 27.83 1.77 11.29
N ALA A 501 26.96 2.56 11.93
CA ALA A 501 26.12 2.14 13.04
C ALA A 501 24.63 2.37 12.73
N LEU A 502 24.05 3.48 13.19
CA LEU A 502 22.69 3.90 12.87
C LEU A 502 22.65 5.21 12.10
N GLY A 503 23.76 5.95 11.99
CA GLY A 503 23.75 7.33 11.49
C GLY A 503 23.11 7.47 10.11
N ARG A 504 23.25 6.44 9.26
CA ARG A 504 22.69 6.43 7.91
C ARG A 504 21.22 6.06 7.85
N LEU A 505 20.67 5.40 8.88
CA LEU A 505 19.30 4.88 8.87
C LEU A 505 18.31 6.03 8.81
N ASN A 506 17.39 5.96 7.85
CA ASN A 506 16.31 6.91 7.70
C ASN A 506 15.20 6.67 8.74
N ILE A 507 14.68 7.76 9.30
CA ILE A 507 13.62 7.79 10.30
C ILE A 507 12.60 8.88 9.99
N THR A 508 11.42 8.78 10.60
CA THR A 508 10.44 9.87 10.58
C THR A 508 10.76 10.95 11.62
N LEU A 509 10.57 12.21 11.24
CA LEU A 509 10.59 13.40 12.08
C LEU A 509 9.23 13.68 12.76
N SER A 510 8.16 12.97 12.35
CA SER A 510 6.81 13.15 12.90
C SER A 510 6.62 12.53 14.30
N LEU A 511 7.57 11.68 14.72
CA LEU A 511 7.57 10.96 16.00
C LEU A 511 8.93 11.09 16.69
N GLY A 512 9.01 10.76 17.97
CA GLY A 512 10.28 10.58 18.68
C GLY A 512 10.68 11.71 19.65
N ASP A 513 10.19 12.94 19.46
CA ASP A 513 10.30 14.02 20.46
C ASP A 513 9.10 13.92 21.43
N THR A 514 9.28 13.24 22.57
CA THR A 514 8.16 12.91 23.47
C THR A 514 7.86 14.00 24.49
N ASP A 515 8.77 14.96 24.67
CA ASP A 515 8.60 16.08 25.60
C ASP A 515 8.57 17.48 24.94
N ASN A 516 8.64 17.51 23.61
CA ASN A 516 8.55 18.67 22.72
C ASN A 516 9.67 19.70 22.96
N ASP A 517 10.89 19.25 23.22
CA ASP A 517 12.05 20.13 23.44
C ASP A 517 12.98 20.27 22.22
N GLY A 518 12.71 19.51 21.16
CA GLY A 518 13.40 19.53 19.87
C GLY A 518 14.57 18.57 19.75
N ASP A 519 14.83 17.72 20.75
CA ASP A 519 15.64 16.51 20.59
C ASP A 519 14.78 15.23 20.62
N TYR A 520 15.36 14.12 20.15
CA TYR A 520 14.65 12.86 19.95
C TYR A 520 14.95 11.89 21.10
N ASP A 521 13.90 11.48 21.81
CA ASP A 521 13.91 10.48 22.88
C ASP A 521 13.79 9.05 22.34
N GLU A 522 13.09 8.89 21.21
CA GLU A 522 12.82 7.63 20.54
C GLU A 522 13.06 7.79 19.03
N LEU A 523 13.31 6.66 18.35
CA LEU A 523 13.66 6.62 16.93
C LEU A 523 12.71 5.68 16.21
N TYR A 524 12.17 6.13 15.07
CA TYR A 524 11.15 5.40 14.32
C TYR A 524 11.60 5.24 12.86
N SER A 525 12.01 4.04 12.47
CA SER A 525 12.36 3.71 11.09
C SER A 525 11.13 3.31 10.27
N TYR A 526 11.19 3.54 8.97
CA TYR A 526 10.20 3.08 8.02
C TYR A 526 10.24 1.57 7.84
N GLY A 527 9.05 0.99 7.68
CA GLY A 527 8.90 -0.41 7.38
C GLY A 527 9.14 -1.36 8.54
N GLY A 528 8.41 -2.47 8.52
CA GLY A 528 8.62 -3.56 9.46
C GLY A 528 9.75 -4.50 9.03
N ARG A 529 10.20 -4.44 7.76
CA ARG A 529 11.16 -5.38 7.14
C ARG A 529 10.73 -6.84 7.24
N SER A 530 9.42 -7.07 7.20
CA SER A 530 8.77 -8.31 7.62
C SER A 530 7.39 -8.45 7.01
N PHE A 531 6.74 -9.58 7.27
CA PHE A 531 5.28 -9.67 7.21
C PHE A 531 4.67 -9.90 8.60
N SER A 532 3.42 -9.47 8.74
CA SER A 532 2.62 -9.63 9.97
C SER A 532 1.32 -10.41 9.72
N VAL A 533 0.79 -10.98 10.80
CA VAL A 533 -0.51 -11.66 10.84
C VAL A 533 -1.38 -10.99 11.89
N TRP A 534 -2.47 -10.39 11.44
CA TRP A 534 -3.41 -9.66 12.29
C TRP A 534 -4.72 -10.43 12.43
N ASN A 535 -5.30 -10.41 13.61
CA ASN A 535 -6.62 -10.97 13.85
C ASN A 535 -7.70 -10.05 13.28
N ALA A 536 -8.37 -10.47 12.20
CA ALA A 536 -9.30 -9.61 11.45
C ALA A 536 -10.47 -9.08 12.30
N SER A 537 -10.90 -9.82 13.32
CA SER A 537 -12.01 -9.39 14.18
C SER A 537 -11.62 -8.44 15.31
N THR A 538 -10.34 -8.37 15.67
CA THR A 538 -9.87 -7.60 16.83
C THR A 538 -8.80 -6.56 16.51
N GLY A 539 -8.18 -6.62 15.33
CA GLY A 539 -7.02 -5.82 14.97
C GLY A 539 -5.72 -6.20 15.69
N ALA A 540 -5.73 -7.27 16.50
CA ALA A 540 -4.56 -7.65 17.29
C ALA A 540 -3.47 -8.31 16.42
N LEU A 541 -2.22 -7.92 16.62
CA LEU A 541 -1.05 -8.60 16.07
C LEU A 541 -0.89 -10.00 16.71
N GLU A 542 -0.98 -11.05 15.90
CA GLU A 542 -0.85 -12.45 16.34
C GLU A 542 0.54 -13.02 16.06
N PHE A 543 1.21 -12.53 15.02
CA PHE A 543 2.56 -12.89 14.64
C PHE A 543 3.19 -11.78 13.80
N ASP A 544 4.50 -11.61 13.97
CA ASP A 544 5.37 -10.84 13.09
C ASP A 544 6.63 -11.68 12.85
N SER A 545 7.15 -11.65 11.62
CA SER A 545 8.31 -12.47 11.23
C SER A 545 9.65 -11.96 11.76
N GLY A 546 9.67 -10.81 12.45
CA GLY A 546 10.87 -10.27 13.06
C GLY A 546 11.93 -9.95 12.00
N ASP A 547 13.13 -10.50 12.20
CA ASP A 547 14.29 -10.40 11.31
C ASP A 547 14.42 -11.57 10.31
N GLU A 548 13.42 -12.45 10.21
CA GLU A 548 13.55 -13.71 9.46
C GLU A 548 13.82 -13.51 7.97
N PHE A 549 13.34 -12.42 7.36
CA PHE A 549 13.60 -12.12 5.95
C PHE A 549 15.08 -11.83 5.72
N GLU A 550 15.65 -10.89 6.47
CA GLU A 550 17.08 -10.57 6.40
C GLU A 550 17.94 -11.79 6.78
N GLN A 551 17.57 -12.56 7.81
CA GLN A 551 18.29 -13.79 8.17
C GLN A 551 18.28 -14.82 7.03
N THR A 552 17.17 -14.93 6.32
CA THR A 552 17.03 -15.84 5.17
C THR A 552 17.92 -15.38 4.03
N ILE A 553 17.85 -14.10 3.64
CA ILE A 553 18.67 -13.53 2.57
C ILE A 553 20.15 -13.64 2.91
N ALA A 554 20.56 -13.29 4.13
CA ALA A 554 21.95 -13.43 4.58
C ALA A 554 22.46 -14.89 4.54
N SER A 555 21.56 -15.88 4.59
CA SER A 555 21.92 -17.28 4.52
C SER A 555 21.95 -17.85 3.09
N GLU A 556 21.03 -17.41 2.23
CA GLU A 556 20.84 -17.94 0.88
C GLU A 556 21.58 -17.11 -0.18
N ASP A 557 21.67 -15.79 -0.01
CA ASP A 557 22.32 -14.85 -0.93
C ASP A 557 23.11 -13.73 -0.24
N PRO A 558 24.15 -14.08 0.56
CA PRO A 558 24.90 -13.10 1.35
C PRO A 558 25.68 -12.07 0.53
N ASP A 559 26.06 -12.38 -0.71
CA ASP A 559 26.88 -11.46 -1.52
C ASP A 559 26.03 -10.32 -2.11
N ASN A 560 24.70 -10.44 -2.10
CA ASN A 560 23.74 -9.47 -2.65
C ASN A 560 22.69 -9.07 -1.60
N PHE A 561 23.04 -9.15 -0.32
CA PHE A 561 22.14 -8.84 0.79
C PHE A 561 21.64 -7.38 0.75
N ASN A 562 20.34 -7.19 1.00
CA ASN A 562 19.64 -5.90 0.98
C ASN A 562 20.00 -5.05 -0.26
N SER A 563 19.99 -5.70 -1.43
CA SER A 563 20.25 -5.05 -2.72
C SER A 563 19.11 -4.15 -3.16
N ASN A 564 19.42 -3.13 -3.97
CA ASN A 564 18.40 -2.33 -4.68
C ASN A 564 17.82 -3.11 -5.88
N ASN A 565 16.72 -2.64 -6.48
CA ASN A 565 16.04 -3.32 -7.61
C ASN A 565 16.52 -2.89 -9.00
N ASP A 566 17.17 -1.75 -9.15
CA ASP A 566 17.61 -1.18 -10.45
C ASP A 566 19.07 -1.50 -10.82
N GLU A 567 19.85 -2.09 -9.91
CA GLU A 567 21.27 -2.40 -10.13
C GLU A 567 21.70 -3.65 -9.35
N ASN A 568 22.63 -4.43 -9.91
CA ASN A 568 23.19 -5.62 -9.25
C ASN A 568 24.49 -5.37 -8.45
N ASP A 569 25.16 -4.20 -8.58
CA ASP A 569 26.31 -3.83 -7.73
C ASP A 569 25.86 -3.12 -6.45
N SER A 570 24.86 -3.70 -5.77
CA SER A 570 24.04 -2.98 -4.79
C SER A 570 23.99 -3.63 -3.41
N PHE A 571 24.99 -4.45 -3.06
CA PHE A 571 25.15 -4.98 -1.70
C PHE A 571 24.97 -3.89 -0.63
N GLU A 572 24.08 -4.15 0.34
CA GLU A 572 23.69 -3.29 1.47
C GLU A 572 23.01 -1.96 1.11
N LYS A 573 22.69 -1.69 -0.16
CA LYS A 573 22.13 -0.39 -0.57
C LYS A 573 20.78 -0.05 0.04
N ARG A 574 20.08 -1.04 0.59
CA ARG A 574 18.80 -0.84 1.30
C ARG A 574 18.90 -1.06 2.81
N SER A 575 20.07 -1.42 3.34
CA SER A 575 20.26 -1.60 4.80
C SER A 575 20.05 -0.32 5.59
N ASP A 576 20.41 0.85 5.07
CA ASP A 576 20.12 2.15 5.73
C ASP A 576 18.68 2.66 5.49
N ASN A 577 17.85 1.90 4.77
CA ASN A 577 16.49 2.29 4.42
C ASN A 577 15.46 1.29 4.99
N LYS A 578 14.75 0.58 4.11
CA LYS A 578 13.64 -0.32 4.42
C LYS A 578 14.03 -1.81 4.26
N GLY A 579 15.31 -2.10 4.05
CA GLY A 579 15.85 -3.45 4.01
C GLY A 579 15.39 -4.24 2.78
N PRO A 580 14.78 -5.43 2.94
CA PRO A 580 14.29 -6.20 1.80
C PRO A 580 13.06 -5.63 1.07
N GLU A 581 12.30 -4.73 1.70
CA GLU A 581 11.04 -4.10 1.21
C GLU A 581 9.96 -5.11 0.79
N PRO A 582 9.21 -5.66 1.77
CA PRO A 582 8.07 -6.52 1.49
C PRO A 582 6.88 -5.74 0.94
N GLU A 583 6.60 -5.91 -0.35
CA GLU A 583 5.65 -5.13 -1.14
C GLU A 583 4.35 -5.91 -1.33
N ALA A 584 4.40 -6.93 -2.18
CA ALA A 584 3.25 -7.76 -2.49
C ALA A 584 2.89 -8.75 -1.38
N ALA A 585 1.59 -9.00 -1.21
CA ALA A 585 1.05 -10.09 -0.41
C ALA A 585 0.01 -10.90 -1.21
N GLU A 586 0.09 -12.23 -1.14
CA GLU A 586 -0.91 -13.14 -1.71
C GLU A 586 -1.17 -14.32 -0.77
N VAL A 587 -2.41 -14.84 -0.77
CA VAL A 587 -2.81 -15.99 0.05
C VAL A 587 -3.41 -17.10 -0.80
N ALA A 588 -3.06 -18.34 -0.47
CA ALA A 588 -3.46 -19.50 -1.25
C ALA A 588 -3.88 -20.68 -0.37
N TYR A 589 -4.85 -21.47 -0.85
CA TYR A 589 -5.12 -22.79 -0.29
C TYR A 589 -4.63 -23.88 -1.25
N ILE A 590 -3.37 -24.30 -1.08
CA ILE A 590 -2.79 -25.32 -1.93
C ILE A 590 -3.10 -26.69 -1.33
N GLN A 591 -3.96 -27.46 -2.02
CA GLN A 591 -4.47 -28.75 -1.53
C GLN A 591 -5.11 -28.67 -0.13
N GLY A 592 -5.70 -27.50 0.20
CA GLY A 592 -6.38 -27.25 1.47
C GLY A 592 -5.47 -26.83 2.63
N ILE A 593 -4.17 -26.66 2.39
CA ILE A 593 -3.24 -26.05 3.34
C ILE A 593 -3.15 -24.55 3.01
N PRO A 594 -3.35 -23.65 3.99
CA PRO A 594 -3.23 -22.22 3.78
C PRO A 594 -1.75 -21.82 3.69
N TYR A 595 -1.43 -20.95 2.73
CA TYR A 595 -0.12 -20.35 2.54
C TYR A 595 -0.24 -18.83 2.40
N ALA A 596 0.80 -18.12 2.82
CA ALA A 596 1.03 -16.73 2.49
C ALA A 596 2.28 -16.63 1.61
N MET A 597 2.25 -15.72 0.63
CA MET A 597 3.34 -15.42 -0.28
C MET A 597 3.61 -13.92 -0.17
N ILE A 598 4.86 -13.54 0.09
CA ILE A 598 5.27 -12.16 0.29
C ILE A 598 6.35 -11.82 -0.75
N GLY A 599 6.09 -10.84 -1.60
CA GLY A 599 7.02 -10.33 -2.59
C GLY A 599 7.99 -9.34 -1.97
N LEU A 600 9.21 -9.27 -2.48
CA LEU A 600 10.23 -8.32 -2.05
C LEU A 600 10.56 -7.40 -3.23
N GLU A 601 10.26 -6.12 -3.14
CA GLU A 601 10.45 -5.13 -4.21
C GLU A 601 11.95 -4.98 -4.53
N ARG A 602 12.76 -4.66 -3.51
CA ARG A 602 14.19 -4.39 -3.71
C ARG A 602 15.04 -5.64 -3.84
N GLN A 603 15.11 -6.46 -2.78
CA GLN A 603 15.93 -7.67 -2.81
C GLN A 603 15.50 -8.62 -3.94
N GLY A 604 14.22 -8.60 -4.28
CA GLY A 604 13.62 -9.51 -5.25
C GLY A 604 13.26 -10.87 -4.65
N GLY A 605 12.33 -11.52 -5.32
CA GLY A 605 11.88 -12.87 -4.99
C GLY A 605 10.69 -12.91 -4.04
N VAL A 606 10.24 -14.12 -3.75
CA VAL A 606 9.02 -14.38 -2.98
C VAL A 606 9.33 -15.31 -1.81
N MET A 607 8.86 -14.93 -0.63
CA MET A 607 8.87 -15.73 0.59
C MET A 607 7.52 -16.46 0.76
N ILE A 608 7.54 -17.79 0.86
CA ILE A 608 6.33 -18.62 1.03
C ILE A 608 6.27 -19.20 2.43
N TYR A 609 5.16 -18.97 3.12
CA TYR A 609 4.89 -19.42 4.48
C TYR A 609 3.74 -20.41 4.57
N ASP A 610 3.89 -21.49 5.34
CA ASP A 610 2.78 -22.35 5.75
C ASP A 610 2.01 -21.67 6.88
N MET A 611 0.74 -21.38 6.63
CA MET A 611 -0.17 -20.64 7.52
C MET A 611 -1.08 -21.57 8.33
N SER A 612 -0.79 -22.87 8.40
CA SER A 612 -1.56 -23.85 9.17
C SER A 612 -1.66 -23.48 10.66
N ASN A 613 -0.67 -22.74 11.17
CA ASN A 613 -0.70 -22.09 12.47
C ASN A 613 -0.40 -20.58 12.33
N PRO A 614 -1.42 -19.72 12.22
CA PRO A 614 -1.22 -18.28 11.99
C PRO A 614 -0.46 -17.54 13.09
N THR A 615 -0.38 -18.09 14.30
CA THR A 615 0.39 -17.53 15.43
C THR A 615 1.87 -17.92 15.43
N SER A 616 2.26 -18.83 14.53
CA SER A 616 3.63 -19.25 14.30
C SER A 616 3.72 -19.88 12.91
N PRO A 617 3.59 -19.07 11.83
CA PRO A 617 3.87 -19.52 10.48
C PRO A 617 5.29 -20.07 10.35
N SER A 618 5.54 -20.87 9.32
CA SER A 618 6.88 -21.37 9.03
C SER A 618 7.26 -21.13 7.60
N LEU A 619 8.44 -20.54 7.37
CA LEU A 619 9.02 -20.39 6.05
C LEU A 619 9.17 -21.77 5.38
N VAL A 620 8.62 -21.89 4.19
CA VAL A 620 8.67 -23.08 3.34
C VAL A 620 9.74 -22.92 2.28
N LYS A 621 9.79 -21.75 1.65
CA LYS A 621 10.69 -21.46 0.54
C LYS A 621 10.89 -19.95 0.35
N TYR A 622 12.12 -19.56 0.05
CA TYR A 622 12.45 -18.32 -0.63
C TYR A 622 12.91 -18.68 -2.05
N PHE A 623 12.40 -17.98 -3.06
CA PHE A 623 12.91 -18.11 -4.43
C PHE A 623 13.01 -16.75 -5.09
N ASN A 624 14.03 -16.56 -5.92
CA ASN A 624 14.28 -15.33 -6.65
C ASN A 624 14.71 -15.70 -8.08
N ASN A 625 14.10 -15.06 -9.08
CA ASN A 625 14.41 -15.29 -10.50
C ASN A 625 15.47 -14.31 -11.03
N ARG A 626 15.94 -13.38 -10.20
CA ARG A 626 17.01 -12.44 -10.51
C ARG A 626 18.39 -13.13 -10.57
N ASP A 627 19.16 -12.83 -11.60
CA ASP A 627 20.56 -13.24 -11.74
C ASP A 627 21.50 -12.06 -11.44
N PHE A 628 21.94 -11.99 -10.19
CA PHE A 628 22.88 -10.96 -9.71
C PHE A 628 24.26 -10.99 -10.41
N SER A 629 24.59 -12.02 -11.19
CA SER A 629 25.84 -12.04 -11.97
C SER A 629 25.81 -11.16 -13.23
N VAL A 630 24.63 -10.66 -13.61
CA VAL A 630 24.42 -9.79 -14.76
C VAL A 630 24.53 -8.32 -14.33
N MET A 631 25.72 -7.74 -14.42
CA MET A 631 25.97 -6.36 -13.95
C MET A 631 25.29 -5.26 -14.79
N ASP A 632 25.02 -5.56 -16.06
CA ASP A 632 24.37 -4.63 -17.00
C ASP A 632 22.90 -5.01 -17.05
N VAL A 633 22.11 -4.45 -16.14
CA VAL A 633 20.71 -4.87 -15.96
C VAL A 633 19.78 -4.30 -17.03
N GLU A 634 20.21 -3.27 -17.74
CA GLU A 634 19.45 -2.59 -18.79
C GLU A 634 20.34 -2.25 -20.00
N ASN A 635 19.72 -2.04 -21.17
CA ASN A 635 20.41 -1.67 -22.40
C ASN A 635 19.59 -0.65 -23.18
N GLY A 636 19.69 0.60 -22.74
CA GLY A 636 19.07 1.73 -23.41
C GLY A 636 17.58 1.85 -23.14
N GLY A 637 17.19 1.78 -21.86
CA GLY A 637 15.80 1.85 -21.40
C GLY A 637 15.05 0.53 -21.55
N VAL A 638 15.78 -0.59 -21.68
CA VAL A 638 15.20 -1.92 -21.87
C VAL A 638 15.91 -2.92 -20.98
N THR A 639 15.16 -3.67 -20.20
CA THR A 639 15.70 -4.72 -19.32
C THR A 639 16.53 -5.73 -20.10
N ASN A 640 17.70 -6.07 -19.57
CA ASN A 640 18.51 -7.17 -20.07
C ASN A 640 17.83 -8.49 -19.70
N ASP A 641 17.30 -9.22 -20.68
CA ASP A 641 16.64 -10.52 -20.49
C ASP A 641 17.39 -11.52 -19.58
N SER A 642 18.72 -11.43 -19.51
CA SER A 642 19.54 -12.34 -18.69
C SER A 642 19.48 -12.02 -17.20
N VAL A 643 19.09 -10.80 -16.80
CA VAL A 643 19.03 -10.38 -15.38
C VAL A 643 17.86 -11.02 -14.63
N GLY A 644 16.84 -11.50 -15.34
CA GLY A 644 15.61 -12.00 -14.72
C GLY A 644 14.65 -10.88 -14.39
N ASP A 645 14.01 -10.98 -13.22
CA ASP A 645 12.94 -10.09 -12.78
C ASP A 645 13.45 -9.12 -11.69
N LEU A 646 12.97 -7.88 -11.70
CA LEU A 646 13.38 -6.78 -10.81
C LEU A 646 12.15 -5.95 -10.39
N GLY A 647 12.03 -5.63 -9.10
CA GLY A 647 10.95 -4.81 -8.53
C GLY A 647 9.61 -5.52 -8.49
N ILE A 648 9.43 -6.54 -7.62
CA ILE A 648 8.12 -7.22 -7.53
C ILE A 648 7.09 -6.28 -6.89
N GLU A 649 6.00 -6.03 -7.61
CA GLU A 649 4.86 -5.20 -7.15
C GLU A 649 3.65 -6.03 -6.72
N ASP A 650 3.31 -7.07 -7.47
CA ASP A 650 2.12 -7.88 -7.19
C ASP A 650 2.36 -9.36 -7.43
N ILE A 651 1.59 -10.18 -6.70
CA ILE A 651 1.59 -11.63 -6.79
C ILE A 651 0.16 -12.12 -6.98
N GLU A 652 -0.08 -12.85 -8.07
CA GLU A 652 -1.34 -13.55 -8.33
C GLU A 652 -1.14 -15.06 -8.19
N TYR A 653 -1.92 -15.68 -7.31
CA TYR A 653 -1.98 -17.14 -7.21
C TYR A 653 -3.08 -17.75 -8.08
N ILE A 654 -2.68 -18.66 -8.98
CA ILE A 654 -3.62 -19.37 -9.85
C ILE A 654 -3.80 -20.82 -9.37
N ASP A 655 -4.99 -21.10 -8.84
CA ASP A 655 -5.37 -22.45 -8.45
C ASP A 655 -5.46 -23.42 -9.65
N ALA A 656 -5.10 -24.69 -9.43
CA ALA A 656 -5.21 -25.75 -10.43
C ALA A 656 -6.59 -25.83 -11.10
N SER A 657 -7.67 -25.59 -10.37
CA SER A 657 -9.03 -25.61 -10.90
C SER A 657 -9.37 -24.42 -11.81
N LYS A 658 -8.59 -23.33 -11.73
CA LYS A 658 -8.73 -22.12 -12.54
C LYS A 658 -7.73 -22.06 -13.70
N SER A 659 -6.64 -22.82 -13.64
CA SER A 659 -5.62 -22.89 -14.69
C SER A 659 -6.07 -23.65 -15.96
N PRO A 660 -5.40 -23.47 -17.11
CA PRO A 660 -5.79 -24.13 -18.37
C PRO A 660 -5.42 -25.62 -18.41
N ASP A 661 -4.43 -26.03 -17.62
CA ASP A 661 -3.83 -27.37 -17.66
C ASP A 661 -3.91 -28.14 -16.34
N GLY A 662 -4.59 -27.59 -15.32
CA GLY A 662 -4.85 -28.27 -14.06
C GLY A 662 -3.70 -28.19 -13.06
N LYS A 663 -2.87 -27.14 -13.15
CA LYS A 663 -1.68 -26.93 -12.32
C LYS A 663 -1.75 -25.62 -11.54
N PHE A 664 -0.97 -25.55 -10.47
CA PHE A 664 -0.88 -24.39 -9.61
C PHE A 664 0.20 -23.46 -10.12
N TYR A 665 -0.07 -22.16 -10.18
CA TYR A 665 0.91 -21.16 -10.60
C TYR A 665 0.99 -20.00 -9.60
N ILE A 666 2.18 -19.40 -9.55
CA ILE A 666 2.43 -18.07 -9.00
C ILE A 666 2.78 -17.19 -10.20
N VAL A 667 2.15 -16.04 -10.29
CA VAL A 667 2.46 -15.00 -11.27
C VAL A 667 2.95 -13.78 -10.51
N THR A 668 4.03 -13.18 -10.96
CA THR A 668 4.57 -11.93 -10.40
C THR A 668 4.60 -10.88 -11.50
N SER A 669 4.10 -9.68 -11.22
CA SER A 669 4.44 -8.46 -11.97
C SER A 669 5.69 -7.84 -11.35
N ASN A 670 6.48 -7.19 -12.20
CA ASN A 670 7.77 -6.66 -11.80
C ASN A 670 8.01 -5.33 -12.53
N GLU A 671 7.90 -4.22 -11.80
CA GLU A 671 7.83 -2.87 -12.33
C GLU A 671 9.13 -2.46 -13.03
N ILE A 672 10.24 -2.53 -12.31
CA ILE A 672 11.56 -2.08 -12.77
C ILE A 672 11.98 -2.86 -14.01
N SER A 673 11.75 -4.16 -14.01
CA SER A 673 12.07 -5.01 -15.17
C SER A 673 11.03 -4.95 -16.30
N GLY A 674 9.84 -4.38 -16.05
CA GLY A 674 8.71 -4.38 -16.97
C GLY A 674 8.28 -5.81 -17.36
N THR A 675 8.20 -6.72 -16.38
CA THR A 675 7.96 -8.14 -16.66
C THR A 675 6.82 -8.78 -15.88
N VAL A 676 6.13 -9.72 -16.53
CA VAL A 676 5.17 -10.63 -15.87
C VAL A 676 5.69 -12.05 -15.98
N SER A 677 6.09 -12.63 -14.86
CA SER A 677 6.74 -13.96 -14.76
C SER A 677 5.81 -15.00 -14.16
N VAL A 678 5.90 -16.23 -14.68
CA VAL A 678 5.04 -17.36 -14.30
C VAL A 678 5.90 -18.48 -13.75
N PHE A 679 5.52 -18.97 -12.58
CA PHE A 679 6.16 -20.08 -11.88
C PHE A 679 5.16 -21.20 -11.61
N GLU A 680 5.51 -22.44 -11.96
CA GLU A 680 4.71 -23.62 -11.63
C GLU A 680 5.02 -24.07 -10.20
N ILE A 681 3.98 -24.27 -9.38
CA ILE A 681 4.13 -24.91 -8.07
C ILE A 681 4.14 -26.44 -8.28
N THR A 682 5.28 -27.04 -8.00
CA THR A 682 5.50 -28.49 -8.09
C THR A 682 5.80 -29.08 -6.71
N GLY A 683 6.32 -30.30 -6.67
CA GLY A 683 6.74 -30.92 -5.41
C GLY A 683 5.61 -31.36 -4.48
N LEU A 684 4.34 -31.02 -4.77
CA LEU A 684 3.11 -31.28 -3.99
C LEU A 684 2.78 -32.78 -3.81
N SER A 685 3.74 -33.54 -3.29
CA SER A 685 3.60 -34.91 -2.85
C SER A 685 3.32 -34.88 -1.36
N THR A 686 2.27 -35.58 -0.95
CA THR A 686 2.11 -36.00 0.44
C THR A 686 3.15 -37.07 0.71
N GLY A 687 4.35 -36.66 1.13
CA GLY A 687 5.37 -37.54 1.71
C GLY A 687 5.52 -38.89 1.01
N SER A 688 6.04 -38.90 -0.22
CA SER A 688 6.89 -39.99 -0.62
C SER A 688 8.09 -39.41 -1.35
N GLU A 689 9.15 -39.09 -0.59
CA GLU A 689 10.48 -39.08 -1.19
C GLU A 689 10.61 -40.33 -2.06
N GLU A 690 11.02 -40.15 -3.32
CA GLU A 690 11.42 -41.25 -4.17
C GLU A 690 12.35 -42.16 -3.36
N LEU A 691 11.90 -43.40 -3.12
CA LEU A 691 12.66 -44.43 -2.45
C LEU A 691 14.02 -44.57 -3.17
N LYS A 692 15.08 -43.93 -2.67
CA LYS A 692 16.45 -44.18 -3.13
C LYS A 692 16.77 -45.64 -2.85
N GLU A 693 16.58 -46.49 -3.86
CA GLU A 693 16.82 -47.92 -3.74
C GLU A 693 18.35 -48.13 -3.66
N ASN A 694 18.88 -48.14 -2.44
CA ASN A 694 20.30 -48.43 -2.25
C ASN A 694 20.56 -49.91 -2.58
N SER A 695 21.25 -50.15 -3.69
CA SER A 695 21.56 -51.49 -4.24
C SER A 695 22.36 -52.40 -3.30
N LYS A 696 22.88 -51.88 -2.18
CA LYS A 696 23.62 -52.66 -1.16
C LYS A 696 22.78 -53.13 0.01
N TRP A 697 21.54 -52.66 0.19
CA TRP A 697 20.63 -53.14 1.24
C TRP A 697 19.68 -54.21 0.69
N SER A 698 19.69 -55.39 1.29
CA SER A 698 18.81 -56.49 0.87
C SER A 698 18.06 -57.07 2.05
N VAL A 699 16.78 -57.37 1.84
CA VAL A 699 15.92 -58.06 2.80
C VAL A 699 15.36 -59.33 2.18
N TYR A 700 15.46 -60.45 2.90
CA TYR A 700 15.09 -61.77 2.39
C TYR A 700 14.67 -62.75 3.50
N PRO A 701 13.77 -63.72 3.21
CA PRO A 701 12.94 -63.76 2.01
C PRO A 701 11.95 -62.58 2.01
N ASN A 702 11.64 -62.09 0.83
CA ASN A 702 10.60 -61.10 0.62
C ASN A 702 9.98 -61.37 -0.77
N PRO A 703 8.72 -61.83 -0.86
CA PRO A 703 7.72 -61.97 0.21
C PRO A 703 8.05 -63.00 1.30
N SER A 704 7.48 -62.84 2.51
CA SER A 704 7.66 -63.77 3.66
C SER A 704 6.38 -64.01 4.46
N ARG A 705 6.31 -65.16 5.14
CA ARG A 705 5.23 -65.49 6.08
C ARG A 705 5.54 -65.04 7.50
N ASP A 706 6.71 -65.31 8.04
CA ASP A 706 6.95 -65.14 9.47
C ASP A 706 8.18 -64.31 9.78
N LEU A 707 9.24 -64.42 8.98
CA LEU A 707 10.53 -63.79 9.27
C LEU A 707 11.12 -63.16 8.01
N ILE A 708 11.61 -61.94 8.15
CA ILE A 708 12.45 -61.27 7.16
C ILE A 708 13.83 -61.06 7.79
N ARG A 709 14.90 -61.24 7.01
CA ARG A 709 16.26 -60.95 7.43
C ARG A 709 16.83 -59.83 6.61
N SER A 710 17.58 -58.94 7.24
CA SER A 710 18.41 -57.97 6.52
C SER A 710 19.86 -58.46 6.39
N ASN A 711 20.57 -58.00 5.36
CA ASN A 711 22.01 -58.26 5.21
C ASN A 711 22.90 -57.42 6.14
N ARG A 712 22.33 -56.57 7.01
CA ARG A 712 23.03 -55.80 8.05
C ARG A 712 22.26 -55.85 9.38
N VAL A 713 22.95 -55.60 10.50
CA VAL A 713 22.34 -55.41 11.83
C VAL A 713 22.08 -53.92 12.01
N ASP A 714 20.86 -53.54 12.37
CA ASP A 714 20.40 -52.15 12.38
C ASP A 714 19.19 -51.97 13.33
N ASN A 715 18.76 -50.72 13.52
CA ASN A 715 17.42 -50.41 13.99
C ASN A 715 16.47 -50.38 12.79
N TYR A 716 15.26 -50.93 12.95
CA TYR A 716 14.30 -51.08 11.87
C TYR A 716 12.90 -50.72 12.31
N GLU A 717 12.18 -50.03 11.44
CA GLU A 717 10.78 -49.66 11.63
C GLU A 717 9.96 -50.19 10.46
N ILE A 718 8.76 -50.71 10.74
CA ILE A 718 7.82 -51.19 9.74
C ILE A 718 6.58 -50.32 9.79
N PHE A 719 6.21 -49.78 8.64
CA PHE A 719 5.03 -48.95 8.44
C PHE A 719 4.03 -49.66 7.54
N ASP A 720 2.72 -49.47 7.79
CA ASP A 720 1.70 -49.82 6.81
C ASP A 720 1.65 -48.81 5.65
N LEU A 721 0.82 -49.08 4.63
CA LEU A 721 0.73 -48.22 3.44
C LEU A 721 0.11 -46.83 3.71
N SER A 722 -0.44 -46.60 4.91
CA SER A 722 -0.91 -45.28 5.35
C SER A 722 0.14 -44.50 6.15
N GLY A 723 1.39 -44.97 6.19
CA GLY A 723 2.48 -44.32 6.92
C GLY A 723 2.45 -44.55 8.43
N ARG A 724 1.56 -45.40 8.95
CA ARG A 724 1.49 -45.68 10.39
C ARG A 724 2.53 -46.73 10.78
N LEU A 725 3.33 -46.42 11.80
CA LEU A 725 4.28 -47.37 12.41
C LEU A 725 3.52 -48.56 13.01
N VAL A 726 3.78 -49.76 12.51
CA VAL A 726 3.16 -51.01 13.00
C VAL A 726 4.12 -51.87 13.81
N LYS A 727 5.44 -51.72 13.63
CA LYS A 727 6.44 -52.50 14.38
C LYS A 727 7.81 -51.83 14.36
N ALA A 728 8.58 -51.98 15.43
CA ALA A 728 9.97 -51.52 15.50
C ALA A 728 10.88 -52.63 16.06
N TYR A 729 12.14 -52.59 15.68
CA TYR A 729 13.19 -53.50 16.13
C TYR A 729 14.47 -52.71 16.37
N SER A 730 15.24 -53.15 17.36
CA SER A 730 16.52 -52.51 17.68
C SER A 730 17.66 -53.50 17.57
N ASN A 731 18.78 -53.05 16.98
CA ASN A 731 20.04 -53.77 16.88
C ASN A 731 19.90 -55.25 16.49
N THR A 732 19.17 -55.52 15.40
CA THR A 732 18.91 -56.89 14.90
C THR A 732 19.07 -56.94 13.39
N ASN A 733 19.23 -58.13 12.83
CA ASN A 733 19.08 -58.37 11.39
C ASN A 733 17.95 -59.38 11.08
N ILE A 734 17.13 -59.70 12.09
CA ILE A 734 16.00 -60.64 12.00
C ILE A 734 14.74 -59.92 12.48
N LEU A 735 13.73 -59.88 11.62
CA LEU A 735 12.46 -59.18 11.79
C LEU A 735 11.32 -60.20 11.79
N ASN A 736 10.62 -60.34 12.91
CA ASN A 736 9.48 -61.26 13.02
C ASN A 736 8.16 -60.55 12.66
N ILE A 737 7.63 -60.86 11.49
CA ILE A 737 6.40 -60.27 10.95
C ILE A 737 5.17 -61.18 11.07
N SER A 738 5.23 -62.27 11.84
CA SER A 738 4.16 -63.28 11.89
C SER A 738 2.81 -62.73 12.37
N ASP A 739 2.84 -61.68 13.17
CA ASP A 739 1.70 -60.96 13.76
C ASP A 739 1.14 -59.85 12.86
N LEU A 740 1.83 -59.50 11.77
CA LEU A 740 1.30 -58.57 10.78
C LEU A 740 0.21 -59.23 9.93
N ASN A 741 -0.82 -58.45 9.58
CA ASN A 741 -1.82 -58.87 8.62
C ASN A 741 -1.18 -59.11 7.24
N LYS A 742 -1.82 -59.93 6.41
CA LYS A 742 -1.36 -60.11 5.02
C LYS A 742 -1.43 -58.76 4.30
N GLY A 743 -0.35 -58.37 3.65
CA GLY A 743 -0.27 -57.03 3.05
C GLY A 743 1.13 -56.62 2.65
N THR A 744 1.21 -55.42 2.08
CA THR A 744 2.48 -54.74 1.79
C THR A 744 2.78 -53.78 2.92
N TYR A 745 4.04 -53.71 3.32
CA TYR A 745 4.56 -52.79 4.33
C TYR A 745 5.84 -52.13 3.82
N ILE A 746 6.21 -51.02 4.45
CA ILE A 746 7.49 -50.34 4.23
C ILE A 746 8.39 -50.61 5.41
N LEU A 747 9.60 -51.10 5.15
CA LEU A 747 10.65 -51.26 6.15
C LEU A 747 11.64 -50.10 6.01
N LYS A 748 11.85 -49.35 7.10
CA LYS A 748 12.83 -48.27 7.23
C LYS A 748 13.99 -48.73 8.12
N ASN A 749 15.22 -48.30 7.84
CA ASN A 749 16.37 -48.50 8.73
C ASN A 749 16.84 -47.20 9.40
N GLU A 750 17.85 -47.26 10.28
CA GLU A 750 18.38 -46.09 11.02
C GLU A 750 19.00 -45.00 10.13
N ALA A 751 19.39 -45.34 8.90
CA ALA A 751 19.95 -44.40 7.93
C ALA A 751 18.88 -43.86 6.95
N ASP A 752 17.61 -43.86 7.37
CA ASP A 752 16.44 -43.41 6.60
C ASP A 752 16.32 -44.07 5.20
N GLN A 753 16.81 -45.30 5.04
CA GLN A 753 16.65 -46.09 3.81
C GLN A 753 15.39 -46.95 3.92
N PHE A 754 14.72 -47.18 2.78
CA PHE A 754 13.45 -47.89 2.75
C PHE A 754 13.44 -49.12 1.82
N LYS A 755 12.68 -50.16 2.19
CA LYS A 755 12.41 -51.36 1.39
C LYS A 755 10.96 -51.78 1.51
N LYS A 756 10.30 -52.02 0.38
CA LYS A 756 8.99 -52.69 0.34
C LYS A 756 9.14 -54.13 0.83
N ILE A 757 8.31 -54.54 1.80
CA ILE A 757 8.20 -55.93 2.25
C ILE A 757 6.76 -56.44 2.08
N VAL A 758 6.61 -57.73 1.77
CA VAL A 758 5.31 -58.36 1.51
C VAL A 758 5.09 -59.51 2.49
N LYS A 759 4.04 -59.39 3.32
CA LYS A 759 3.54 -60.42 4.23
C LYS A 759 2.52 -61.31 3.53
N LEU A 760 2.84 -62.61 3.41
CA LEU A 760 2.00 -63.64 2.79
C LEU A 760 0.92 -64.22 3.71
#